data_AF-A0A8H3EXX0-F1
#
_entry.id   AF-A0A8H3EXX0-F1
#
_cell.length_a   1.000
_cell.length_b   1.000
_cell.length_c   1.000
_cell.angle_alpha   90.00
_cell.angle_beta   90.00
_cell.angle_gamma   90.00
#
_symmetry.space_group_name_H-M   'P 1'
#
loop_
_entity.id
_entity.type
_entity.pdbx_description
1 polymer ?
#
loop_
_entity_poly.entity_id
_entity_poly.type
_entity_poly.pdbx_seq_one_letter_code
_entity_poly.pdbx_strand_id
1 'polypeptide(L)'
;MPTPPPLPTSLSELISPFQPSLRQTLTSLKKSRLSIHNRLTSILDDSAFVSRVSEANNLPLVANERCGSWYVPPEQKCGGVYFKSTDGHQGQWQFSLRRLNLGLLQILNEHGGAVIADSTRRGKSMPDALSKTVPIWVAVMNRALFPETISLHGLATPEDVVGRSEHCQVEERLAGFVQDFQGLGLDLAKLRSVLGKPIKVEFVSRQTSVVKMERSAEHHLLICCSSSRHEHGDGDDYVQGAGDDTENWAHGLTVDLFWSHKDLLLGERSEEDLQRLIENLLRETRTDRFGSVTRIHLQDKPTNLFLGSPSGLTDLDRKICDAVIWCEQQIPDGFGSVQLTPILPILDLECRSGKLGGKSLRDKLPIVEVFLERLLEKTSNPHVFIMCSKGKDLSVGVALAVLCRFANESGTLTLERRQGLDKRFIRQQLAYIIQSVPEANPSRATLQSVNTYLMGHRRKKVLVVGAGAAGMSCAEHLSNHPDKFDVTIVDAVNYCGGQAYSIPIDKEKTGASWLNQGVQGGSYIFHHTMTMFARNGFWADPVKLQVSFGKGDQFWTNVYPTKMLEKHSKEVKKFFNMLKIVRTFEIFFALMPIKLLVKLFRFSQEFANVVALPMVALFLGTGNYAPDVPAMMLERLCTSPTYGMWYPPDKNSVASNLPPMIVFPNLSDFYETWRKNLIKKGVTVRLSTEVTMVTKRDKNGVTVKVISRTPASDNHNKNSAWAPDVEGSNADADAQETTEHYDEIVLCVLTDTAKRLLKPSITGMESRILGSAKFANDITVTHQDHEYMKKHYENFYNEQMAVSSINKQDMTDRNAFAKDNFKAMYLIRMYPKDLTKLEMCFDCTNYQAQFPPEVPFENHVFQTIFLNKDRDGHLWTMDEIDESKIIRKDWWHQLCHSFTHYLFVVPWLWLLQGKRHTRYASSWTLVNAHEVACISGISAAVDLGAQYPEDLERDRFAFLAFRIYYLLIYGHWYSRKATKKSKEGEGAQWATGNKWGSVYAGPGVQSETDRLIWRKEVEAGRSLESFDKD
;
A
#
# COMPACT_ATOMS: atom_id res chain seq x y z
N MET A 1 -68.69 20.52 2.01
CA MET A 1 -67.59 21.50 2.05
C MET A 1 -66.28 20.74 2.12
N PRO A 2 -65.38 20.85 1.12
CA PRO A 2 -64.03 20.32 1.23
C PRO A 2 -63.16 21.28 2.05
N THR A 3 -62.31 20.72 2.90
CA THR A 3 -61.34 21.40 3.77
C THR A 3 -60.30 22.22 2.97
N PRO A 4 -59.87 23.40 3.48
CA PRO A 4 -58.84 24.21 2.81
C PRO A 4 -57.46 23.54 2.90
N PRO A 5 -56.54 23.84 1.96
CA PRO A 5 -55.20 23.24 1.95
C PRO A 5 -54.37 23.75 3.14
N PRO A 6 -53.37 22.98 3.61
CA PRO A 6 -52.52 23.38 4.71
C PRO A 6 -51.61 24.55 4.31
N LEU A 7 -51.37 25.46 5.26
CA LEU A 7 -50.43 26.57 5.11
C LEU A 7 -48.97 26.08 5.17
N PRO A 8 -48.05 26.68 4.40
CA PRO A 8 -46.65 26.24 4.28
C PRO A 8 -45.89 26.38 5.60
N THR A 9 -45.06 25.37 5.92
CA THR A 9 -44.35 25.24 7.20
C THR A 9 -42.85 25.54 7.13
N SER A 10 -42.34 26.06 6.00
CA SER A 10 -40.95 26.49 5.88
C SER A 10 -40.79 27.78 5.07
N LEU A 11 -39.81 28.61 5.43
CA LEU A 11 -39.48 29.86 4.73
C LEU A 11 -39.08 29.64 3.25
N SER A 12 -38.65 28.42 2.91
CA SER A 12 -38.30 27.99 1.55
C SER A 12 -39.49 27.80 0.61
N GLU A 13 -40.70 27.60 1.14
CA GLU A 13 -41.93 27.37 0.35
C GLU A 13 -42.64 28.68 -0.05
N LEU A 14 -42.19 29.84 0.47
CA LEU A 14 -42.73 31.18 0.21
C LEU A 14 -42.00 31.94 -0.92
N ILE A 15 -40.99 31.33 -1.55
CA ILE A 15 -40.24 31.95 -2.66
C ILE A 15 -40.75 31.36 -3.99
N SER A 16 -41.50 32.18 -4.74
CA SER A 16 -42.10 31.86 -6.04
C SER A 16 -41.12 31.22 -7.06
N PRO A 17 -41.56 30.29 -7.93
CA PRO A 17 -40.71 29.62 -8.93
C PRO A 17 -40.39 30.45 -10.18
N PHE A 18 -40.61 31.78 -10.19
CA PHE A 18 -40.47 32.62 -11.39
C PHE A 18 -39.48 33.79 -11.29
N GLN A 19 -38.37 33.63 -10.56
CA GLN A 19 -37.17 34.45 -10.80
C GLN A 19 -35.91 33.59 -10.80
N PRO A 20 -35.06 33.65 -11.84
CA PRO A 20 -33.77 32.97 -11.80
C PRO A 20 -32.98 33.55 -10.63
N SER A 21 -32.53 32.68 -9.74
CA SER A 21 -31.68 33.09 -8.62
C SER A 21 -30.45 33.83 -9.14
N LEU A 22 -29.92 34.81 -8.39
CA LEU A 22 -28.69 35.52 -8.77
C LEU A 22 -27.56 34.55 -9.16
N ARG A 23 -27.51 33.37 -8.52
CA ARG A 23 -26.58 32.29 -8.88
C ARG A 23 -26.86 31.69 -10.26
N GLN A 24 -28.10 31.45 -10.64
CA GLN A 24 -28.46 30.96 -11.98
C GLN A 24 -28.15 32.01 -13.06
N THR A 25 -28.43 33.30 -12.80
CA THR A 25 -28.07 34.39 -13.71
C THR A 25 -26.56 34.57 -13.82
N LEU A 26 -25.82 34.52 -12.70
CA LEU A 26 -24.35 34.54 -12.72
C LEU A 26 -23.76 33.30 -13.39
N THR A 27 -24.42 32.15 -13.30
CA THR A 27 -24.00 30.92 -13.98
C THR A 27 -24.30 30.95 -15.47
N SER A 28 -25.44 31.52 -15.90
CA SER A 28 -25.75 31.71 -17.31
C SER A 28 -24.83 32.76 -17.95
N LEU A 29 -24.55 33.86 -17.26
CA LEU A 29 -23.58 34.88 -17.68
C LEU A 29 -22.15 34.34 -17.76
N LYS A 30 -21.74 33.47 -16.82
CA LYS A 30 -20.45 32.75 -16.91
C LYS A 30 -20.41 31.77 -18.08
N LYS A 31 -21.52 31.09 -18.38
CA LYS A 31 -21.63 30.19 -19.53
C LYS A 31 -21.60 30.93 -20.86
N SER A 32 -22.29 32.08 -20.97
CA SER A 32 -22.28 32.89 -22.18
C SER A 32 -20.92 33.51 -22.46
N ARG A 33 -20.21 33.98 -21.41
CA ARG A 33 -18.85 34.52 -21.55
C ARG A 33 -17.85 33.45 -22.00
N LEU A 34 -18.03 32.22 -21.51
CA LEU A 34 -17.24 31.06 -21.86
C LEU A 34 -17.89 30.28 -23.01
N SER A 35 -18.35 30.96 -24.05
CA SER A 35 -18.85 30.37 -25.30
C SER A 35 -17.69 29.88 -26.18
N ILE A 36 -17.96 28.98 -27.13
CA ILE A 36 -16.98 28.56 -28.14
C ILE A 36 -16.62 29.76 -29.01
N HIS A 37 -17.62 30.54 -29.42
CA HIS A 37 -17.41 31.75 -30.24
C HIS A 37 -16.44 32.73 -29.58
N ASN A 38 -16.67 33.11 -28.31
CA ASN A 38 -15.81 34.05 -27.60
C ASN A 38 -14.36 33.55 -27.47
N ARG A 39 -14.16 32.24 -27.33
CA ARG A 39 -12.83 31.63 -27.30
C ARG A 39 -12.12 31.70 -28.64
N LEU A 40 -12.81 31.40 -29.75
CA LEU A 40 -12.24 31.50 -31.09
C LEU A 40 -11.88 32.95 -31.44
N THR A 41 -12.77 33.90 -31.11
CA THR A 41 -12.50 35.34 -31.29
C THR A 41 -11.31 35.81 -30.45
N SER A 42 -11.21 35.34 -29.20
CA SER A 42 -10.05 35.63 -28.33
C SER A 42 -8.75 35.06 -28.90
N ILE A 43 -8.78 33.86 -29.49
CA ILE A 43 -7.63 33.25 -30.16
C ILE A 43 -7.17 34.10 -31.35
N LEU A 44 -8.10 34.62 -32.16
CA LEU A 44 -7.74 35.51 -33.27
C LEU A 44 -7.13 36.82 -32.80
N ASP A 45 -7.69 37.47 -31.78
CA ASP A 45 -7.11 38.71 -31.24
C ASP A 45 -5.70 38.47 -30.67
N ASP A 46 -5.52 37.38 -29.92
CA ASP A 46 -4.22 36.94 -29.40
C ASP A 46 -3.22 36.61 -30.51
N SER A 47 -3.67 35.97 -31.58
CA SER A 47 -2.83 35.67 -32.75
C SER A 47 -2.39 36.95 -33.46
N ALA A 48 -3.28 37.93 -33.63
CA ALA A 48 -2.93 39.22 -34.25
C ALA A 48 -1.86 39.97 -33.44
N PHE A 49 -1.89 39.87 -32.11
CA PHE A 49 -0.81 40.40 -31.28
C PHE A 49 0.53 39.68 -31.51
N VAL A 50 0.52 38.35 -31.56
CA VAL A 50 1.71 37.53 -31.82
C VAL A 50 2.33 37.88 -33.18
N SER A 51 1.52 38.03 -34.23
CA SER A 51 1.99 38.45 -35.56
C SER A 51 2.62 39.85 -35.53
N ARG A 52 2.01 40.82 -34.83
CA ARG A 52 2.62 42.17 -34.67
C ARG A 52 3.98 42.13 -34.00
N VAL A 53 4.19 41.27 -33.02
CA VAL A 53 5.50 41.11 -32.34
C VAL A 53 6.55 40.53 -33.28
N SER A 54 6.17 39.54 -34.09
CA SER A 54 7.01 38.95 -35.13
C SER A 54 7.39 39.97 -36.20
N GLU A 55 6.42 40.73 -36.73
CA GLU A 55 6.61 41.77 -37.74
C GLU A 55 7.51 42.90 -37.23
N ALA A 56 7.27 43.41 -36.01
CA ALA A 56 8.04 44.49 -35.43
C ALA A 56 9.53 44.16 -35.26
N ASN A 57 9.85 42.88 -35.07
CA ASN A 57 11.22 42.39 -34.87
C ASN A 57 11.81 41.71 -36.12
N ASN A 58 11.01 41.52 -37.18
CA ASN A 58 11.36 40.76 -38.37
C ASN A 58 11.95 39.36 -38.04
N LEU A 59 11.23 38.62 -37.18
CA LEU A 59 11.62 37.29 -36.70
C LEU A 59 10.53 36.26 -36.98
N PRO A 60 10.87 35.01 -37.34
CA PRO A 60 9.90 33.96 -37.61
C PRO A 60 9.13 33.53 -36.34
N LEU A 61 7.90 33.06 -36.54
CA LEU A 61 7.08 32.50 -35.46
C LEU A 61 7.35 31.01 -35.25
N VAL A 62 7.56 30.65 -33.99
CA VAL A 62 7.71 29.27 -33.51
C VAL A 62 6.60 29.01 -32.50
N ALA A 63 5.79 27.98 -32.73
CA ALA A 63 4.72 27.62 -31.82
C ALA A 63 5.24 26.75 -30.67
N ASN A 64 4.94 27.09 -29.41
CA ASN A 64 5.03 26.09 -28.34
C ASN A 64 3.83 25.14 -28.45
N GLU A 65 4.07 23.94 -28.97
CA GLU A 65 3.04 23.02 -29.44
C GLU A 65 1.98 22.71 -28.38
N ARG A 66 0.76 22.44 -28.85
CA ARG A 66 -0.52 22.36 -28.10
C ARG A 66 -1.20 23.70 -27.90
N CYS A 67 -0.61 24.61 -27.12
CA CYS A 67 -1.23 25.88 -26.76
C CYS A 67 -0.85 26.97 -27.78
N GLY A 68 0.45 27.19 -27.98
CA GLY A 68 1.01 28.15 -28.92
C GLY A 68 0.52 27.99 -30.36
N SER A 69 0.27 26.75 -30.80
CA SER A 69 -0.20 26.46 -32.17
C SER A 69 -1.56 27.08 -32.50
N TRP A 70 -2.40 27.36 -31.49
CA TRP A 70 -3.65 28.09 -31.71
C TRP A 70 -3.43 29.56 -32.05
N TYR A 71 -2.29 30.13 -31.67
CA TYR A 71 -2.00 31.57 -31.81
C TYR A 71 -1.04 31.88 -32.96
N VAL A 72 -0.45 30.86 -33.59
CA VAL A 72 0.44 31.00 -34.74
C VAL A 72 -0.28 30.50 -35.98
N PRO A 73 -0.61 31.38 -36.95
CA PRO A 73 -1.21 30.96 -38.21
C PRO A 73 -0.30 29.96 -38.95
N PRO A 74 -0.82 28.85 -39.52
CA PRO A 74 -0.03 27.83 -40.19
C PRO A 74 0.90 28.39 -41.28
N GLU A 75 0.44 29.39 -42.03
CA GLU A 75 1.19 30.07 -43.09
C GLU A 75 2.37 30.92 -42.56
N GLN A 76 2.37 31.30 -41.28
CA GLN A 76 3.46 32.05 -40.64
C GLN A 76 4.34 31.17 -39.74
N LYS A 77 3.99 29.88 -39.58
CA LYS A 77 4.67 28.96 -38.67
C LYS A 77 5.96 28.44 -39.29
N CYS A 78 7.11 28.88 -38.76
CA CYS A 78 8.42 28.39 -39.18
C CYS A 78 8.80 27.07 -38.50
N GLY A 79 8.29 26.81 -37.29
CA GLY A 79 8.54 25.56 -36.59
C GLY A 79 7.75 25.40 -35.29
N GLY A 80 8.01 24.30 -34.60
CA GLY A 80 7.35 23.94 -33.35
C GLY A 80 8.33 23.46 -32.27
N VAL A 81 8.03 23.77 -31.01
CA VAL A 81 8.80 23.36 -29.82
C VAL A 81 7.86 22.78 -28.75
N TYR A 82 8.40 22.04 -27.78
CA TYR A 82 7.62 21.38 -26.72
C TYR A 82 8.10 21.75 -25.32
N PHE A 83 8.16 23.04 -25.00
CA PHE A 83 8.47 23.52 -23.65
C PHE A 83 7.26 23.35 -22.74
N LYS A 84 7.41 22.61 -21.63
CA LYS A 84 6.27 22.31 -20.75
C LYS A 84 6.32 23.17 -19.49
N SER A 85 5.21 23.85 -19.20
CA SER A 85 5.06 24.71 -18.00
C SER A 85 5.42 24.03 -16.69
N THR A 86 5.10 22.74 -16.52
CA THR A 86 5.41 21.98 -15.31
C THR A 86 6.90 21.90 -14.99
N ASP A 87 7.75 22.01 -16.02
CA ASP A 87 9.20 21.94 -15.84
C ASP A 87 9.74 23.26 -15.26
N GLY A 88 8.97 24.35 -15.33
CA GLY A 88 9.24 25.64 -14.69
C GLY A 88 8.45 25.90 -13.41
N HIS A 89 7.69 24.93 -12.86
CA HIS A 89 6.94 25.13 -11.62
C HIS A 89 7.86 25.31 -10.40
N GLN A 90 7.41 26.14 -9.45
CA GLN A 90 8.13 26.40 -8.21
C GLN A 90 8.47 25.10 -7.45
N GLY A 91 9.73 24.97 -7.03
CA GLY A 91 10.26 23.78 -6.34
C GLY A 91 10.54 22.58 -7.25
N GLN A 92 10.06 22.58 -8.50
CA GLN A 92 10.33 21.52 -9.46
C GLN A 92 11.53 21.83 -10.34
N TRP A 93 11.56 22.99 -11.00
CA TRP A 93 12.56 23.49 -11.98
C TRP A 93 13.46 22.41 -12.58
N GLN A 94 13.19 21.97 -13.81
CA GLN A 94 13.85 20.84 -14.44
C GLN A 94 14.25 21.14 -15.89
N PHE A 95 15.42 20.62 -16.29
CA PHE A 95 15.80 20.52 -17.70
C PHE A 95 15.31 19.18 -18.28
N SER A 96 14.50 19.23 -19.33
CA SER A 96 13.86 18.04 -19.90
C SER A 96 14.78 17.28 -20.86
N LEU A 97 15.41 16.20 -20.39
CA LEU A 97 16.22 15.27 -21.21
C LEU A 97 15.44 14.49 -22.29
N ARG A 98 14.13 14.70 -22.38
CA ARG A 98 13.22 14.07 -23.35
C ARG A 98 12.69 15.05 -24.41
N ARG A 99 12.74 16.34 -24.15
CA ARG A 99 12.21 17.39 -25.04
C ARG A 99 13.32 18.40 -25.23
N LEU A 100 14.30 18.00 -26.02
CA LEU A 100 15.53 18.74 -26.19
C LEU A 100 15.35 19.95 -27.11
N ASN A 101 14.27 20.01 -27.91
CA ASN A 101 13.96 21.12 -28.82
C ASN A 101 15.12 21.50 -29.76
N LEU A 102 15.95 20.53 -30.17
CA LEU A 102 17.16 20.78 -30.96
C LEU A 102 16.87 21.38 -32.35
N GLY A 103 15.68 21.15 -32.91
CA GLY A 103 15.27 21.77 -34.17
C GLY A 103 15.21 23.31 -34.11
N LEU A 104 15.03 23.89 -32.92
CA LEU A 104 15.06 25.34 -32.74
C LEU A 104 16.45 25.94 -33.08
N LEU A 105 17.53 25.17 -32.90
CA LEU A 105 18.90 25.64 -33.14
C LEU A 105 19.10 26.08 -34.60
N GLN A 106 18.58 25.29 -35.54
CA GLN A 106 18.65 25.59 -36.97
C GLN A 106 17.83 26.84 -37.32
N ILE A 107 16.59 26.93 -36.82
CA ILE A 107 15.72 28.09 -37.06
C ILE A 107 16.39 29.39 -36.60
N LEU A 108 17.01 29.36 -35.41
CA LEU A 108 17.72 30.51 -34.86
C LEU A 108 18.91 30.92 -35.72
N ASN A 109 19.70 29.96 -36.18
CA ASN A 109 20.85 30.25 -37.03
C ASN A 109 20.45 30.82 -38.40
N GLU A 110 19.41 30.28 -39.03
CA GLU A 110 18.93 30.73 -40.34
C GLU A 110 18.33 32.14 -40.33
N HIS A 111 17.61 32.49 -39.26
CA HIS A 111 16.84 33.76 -39.20
C HIS A 111 17.44 34.79 -38.24
N GLY A 112 18.51 34.46 -37.52
CA GLY A 112 19.13 35.31 -36.50
C GLY A 112 18.29 35.50 -35.24
N GLY A 113 17.34 34.60 -34.97
CA GLY A 113 16.36 34.71 -33.88
C GLY A 113 15.01 34.07 -34.19
N ALA A 114 14.11 34.07 -33.21
CA ALA A 114 12.73 33.59 -33.35
C ALA A 114 11.81 34.17 -32.26
N VAL A 115 10.49 34.15 -32.52
CA VAL A 115 9.47 34.46 -31.52
C VAL A 115 8.74 33.17 -31.13
N ILE A 116 8.82 32.75 -29.87
CA ILE A 116 8.06 31.62 -29.35
C ILE A 116 6.75 32.12 -28.78
N ALA A 117 5.63 31.65 -29.32
CA ALA A 117 4.30 31.99 -28.83
C ALA A 117 3.75 30.88 -27.91
N ASP A 118 3.22 31.31 -26.76
CA ASP A 118 2.46 30.47 -25.83
C ASP A 118 1.49 31.34 -25.03
N SER A 119 0.61 30.73 -24.25
CA SER A 119 -0.43 31.43 -23.50
C SER A 119 -0.64 30.85 -22.11
N THR A 120 -1.30 31.61 -21.22
CA THR A 120 -1.63 31.15 -19.86
C THR A 120 -3.03 31.58 -19.46
N ARG A 121 -3.66 30.81 -18.57
CA ARG A 121 -4.95 31.12 -17.96
C ARG A 121 -4.83 32.08 -16.77
N ARG A 122 -5.99 32.59 -16.34
CA ARG A 122 -6.27 33.47 -15.17
C ARG A 122 -5.18 33.47 -14.09
N GLY A 123 -4.76 34.67 -13.70
CA GLY A 123 -3.88 34.90 -12.55
C GLY A 123 -2.38 34.94 -12.85
N LYS A 124 -1.97 34.70 -14.11
CA LYS A 124 -0.58 34.89 -14.57
C LYS A 124 -0.53 35.79 -15.80
N SER A 125 0.53 36.59 -15.94
CA SER A 125 0.81 37.40 -17.13
C SER A 125 1.58 36.63 -18.22
N MET A 126 2.35 35.61 -17.81
CA MET A 126 3.14 34.76 -18.70
C MET A 126 3.16 33.30 -18.22
N PRO A 127 3.07 32.31 -19.12
CA PRO A 127 3.20 30.90 -18.75
C PRO A 127 4.61 30.55 -18.26
N ASP A 128 4.69 29.62 -17.30
CA ASP A 128 5.98 29.10 -16.77
C ASP A 128 6.86 28.42 -17.84
N ALA A 129 6.24 28.00 -18.96
CA ALA A 129 6.97 27.51 -20.13
C ALA A 129 7.88 28.62 -20.71
N LEU A 130 7.36 29.84 -20.83
CA LEU A 130 8.09 30.99 -21.37
C LEU A 130 8.96 31.67 -20.31
N SER A 131 8.43 31.94 -19.12
CA SER A 131 9.13 32.75 -18.10
C SER A 131 10.29 32.02 -17.41
N LYS A 132 10.30 30.67 -17.44
CA LYS A 132 11.31 29.85 -16.75
C LYS A 132 11.85 28.69 -17.58
N THR A 133 10.98 27.92 -18.23
CA THR A 133 11.43 26.67 -18.91
C THR A 133 12.32 26.96 -20.13
N VAL A 134 11.92 27.91 -20.99
CA VAL A 134 12.76 28.38 -22.12
C VAL A 134 14.07 29.00 -21.61
N PRO A 135 14.08 29.91 -20.62
CA PRO A 135 15.30 30.42 -20.00
C PRO A 135 16.26 29.36 -19.47
N ILE A 136 15.75 28.37 -18.75
CA ILE A 136 16.57 27.24 -18.25
C ILE A 136 17.21 26.52 -19.44
N TRP A 137 16.44 26.26 -20.49
CA TRP A 137 16.94 25.60 -21.69
C TRP A 137 18.03 26.43 -22.39
N VAL A 138 17.81 27.74 -22.58
CA VAL A 138 18.80 28.64 -23.20
C VAL A 138 20.08 28.71 -22.39
N ALA A 139 19.98 28.86 -21.06
CA ALA A 139 21.16 28.88 -20.20
C ALA A 139 21.97 27.58 -20.29
N VAL A 140 21.30 26.42 -20.36
CA VAL A 140 21.96 25.13 -20.56
C VAL A 140 22.61 25.04 -21.94
N MET A 141 21.94 25.46 -23.02
CA MET A 141 22.52 25.45 -24.38
C MET A 141 23.73 26.38 -24.48
N ASN A 142 23.64 27.60 -23.97
CA ASN A 142 24.75 28.57 -23.99
C ASN A 142 25.96 28.05 -23.21
N ARG A 143 25.75 27.53 -21.98
CA ARG A 143 26.83 26.97 -21.15
C ARG A 143 27.47 25.73 -21.79
N ALA A 144 26.68 24.88 -22.44
CA ALA A 144 27.16 23.63 -23.01
C ALA A 144 27.84 23.81 -24.38
N LEU A 145 27.35 24.71 -25.23
CA LEU A 145 27.82 24.89 -26.62
C LEU A 145 28.82 26.05 -26.78
N PHE A 146 28.71 27.09 -25.95
CA PHE A 146 29.56 28.29 -25.99
C PHE A 146 30.16 28.59 -24.59
N PRO A 147 31.00 27.69 -24.05
CA PRO A 147 31.58 27.85 -22.70
C PRO A 147 32.42 29.12 -22.56
N GLU A 148 32.90 29.69 -23.67
CA GLU A 148 33.66 30.94 -23.70
C GLU A 148 32.81 32.21 -23.53
N THR A 149 31.50 32.18 -23.84
CA THR A 149 30.62 33.37 -23.77
C THR A 149 29.92 33.49 -22.41
N ILE A 150 30.71 33.68 -21.36
CA ILE A 150 30.26 33.70 -19.96
C ILE A 150 29.16 34.75 -19.71
N SER A 151 29.19 35.88 -20.43
CA SER A 151 28.18 36.95 -20.32
C SER A 151 26.74 36.51 -20.62
N LEU A 152 26.56 35.41 -21.36
CA LEU A 152 25.24 34.85 -21.73
C LEU A 152 24.94 33.52 -21.02
N HIS A 153 25.70 33.17 -19.98
CA HIS A 153 25.48 31.95 -19.17
C HIS A 153 24.44 32.13 -18.07
N GLY A 154 24.12 33.37 -17.70
CA GLY A 154 23.14 33.69 -16.65
C GLY A 154 21.73 33.24 -17.02
N LEU A 155 20.91 32.95 -16.01
CA LEU A 155 19.49 32.72 -16.21
C LEU A 155 18.80 34.05 -16.56
N ALA A 156 18.02 34.11 -17.64
CA ALA A 156 17.24 35.30 -17.99
C ALA A 156 15.77 35.06 -17.64
N THR A 157 15.21 35.74 -16.63
CA THR A 157 13.77 35.63 -16.27
C THR A 157 13.12 37.01 -16.20
N PRO A 158 11.81 37.14 -16.50
CA PRO A 158 11.10 38.41 -16.36
C PRO A 158 10.89 38.75 -14.88
N GLU A 159 11.42 39.89 -14.42
CA GLU A 159 11.43 40.29 -13.00
C GLU A 159 10.03 40.53 -12.41
N ASP A 160 9.07 40.90 -13.25
CA ASP A 160 7.65 41.11 -12.90
C ASP A 160 6.87 39.80 -12.71
N VAL A 161 7.41 38.68 -13.20
CA VAL A 161 6.76 37.35 -13.14
C VAL A 161 7.49 36.41 -12.20
N VAL A 162 8.83 36.47 -12.15
CA VAL A 162 9.67 35.55 -11.38
C VAL A 162 10.44 36.33 -10.32
N GLY A 163 10.10 36.08 -9.05
CA GLY A 163 10.76 36.76 -7.93
C GLY A 163 12.24 36.36 -7.80
N ARG A 164 13.08 37.29 -7.29
CA ARG A 164 14.54 37.08 -7.13
C ARG A 164 14.91 35.80 -6.40
N SER A 165 14.16 35.43 -5.35
CA SER A 165 14.41 34.20 -4.61
C SER A 165 14.20 32.94 -5.47
N GLU A 166 13.17 32.92 -6.32
CA GLU A 166 12.95 31.81 -7.25
C GLU A 166 14.03 31.78 -8.33
N HIS A 167 14.40 32.93 -8.88
CA HIS A 167 15.48 33.05 -9.85
C HIS A 167 16.80 32.43 -9.35
N CYS A 168 17.27 32.81 -8.15
CA CYS A 168 18.51 32.27 -7.59
C CYS A 168 18.45 30.74 -7.40
N GLN A 169 17.32 30.22 -6.93
CA GLN A 169 17.13 28.78 -6.72
C GLN A 169 17.14 27.98 -8.04
N VAL A 170 16.67 28.58 -9.13
CA VAL A 170 16.76 27.98 -10.47
C VAL A 170 18.21 27.99 -10.94
N GLU A 171 18.90 29.12 -10.77
CA GLU A 171 20.28 29.32 -11.22
C GLU A 171 21.26 28.33 -10.55
N GLU A 172 21.09 28.07 -9.26
CA GLU A 172 21.88 27.08 -8.50
C GLU A 172 21.82 25.66 -9.10
N ARG A 173 20.74 25.34 -9.83
CA ARG A 173 20.55 24.00 -10.45
C ARG A 173 21.13 23.88 -11.85
N LEU A 174 21.49 24.99 -12.49
CA LEU A 174 21.93 25.00 -13.89
C LEU A 174 23.18 24.15 -14.12
N ALA A 175 24.13 24.13 -13.19
CA ALA A 175 25.34 23.31 -13.30
C ALA A 175 25.00 21.81 -13.42
N GLY A 176 24.05 21.33 -12.62
CA GLY A 176 23.55 19.95 -12.71
C GLY A 176 22.85 19.67 -14.03
N PHE A 177 22.06 20.62 -14.55
CA PHE A 177 21.39 20.44 -15.84
C PHE A 177 22.37 20.39 -17.03
N VAL A 178 23.44 21.18 -16.99
CA VAL A 178 24.51 21.12 -18.00
C VAL A 178 25.20 19.76 -17.96
N GLN A 179 25.53 19.25 -16.77
CA GLN A 179 26.11 17.91 -16.60
C GLN A 179 25.17 16.82 -17.13
N ASP A 180 23.87 16.90 -16.82
CA ASP A 180 22.86 15.97 -17.31
C ASP A 180 22.75 15.98 -18.85
N PHE A 181 22.79 17.18 -19.46
CA PHE A 181 22.75 17.34 -20.92
C PHE A 181 24.01 16.80 -21.61
N GLN A 182 25.20 17.16 -21.12
CA GLN A 182 26.48 16.64 -21.61
C GLN A 182 26.56 15.12 -21.45
N GLY A 183 25.98 14.59 -20.36
CA GLY A 183 25.88 13.16 -20.08
C GLY A 183 25.04 12.36 -21.07
N LEU A 184 24.30 12.99 -21.99
CA LEU A 184 23.58 12.33 -23.09
C LEU A 184 24.49 11.86 -24.23
N GLY A 185 25.73 12.34 -24.31
CA GLY A 185 26.68 11.94 -25.35
C GLY A 185 26.23 12.32 -26.77
N LEU A 186 25.63 13.50 -26.91
CA LEU A 186 25.34 14.14 -28.20
C LEU A 186 26.61 14.79 -28.77
N ASP A 187 26.68 14.95 -30.09
CA ASP A 187 27.77 15.70 -30.72
C ASP A 187 27.59 17.21 -30.50
N LEU A 188 28.20 17.72 -29.44
CA LEU A 188 28.13 19.13 -29.07
C LEU A 188 28.83 20.04 -30.09
N ALA A 189 29.87 19.56 -30.78
CA ALA A 189 30.57 20.34 -31.80
C ALA A 189 29.66 20.57 -33.01
N LYS A 190 28.94 19.54 -33.43
CA LYS A 190 27.91 19.65 -34.46
C LYS A 190 26.76 20.56 -34.04
N LEU A 191 26.22 20.39 -32.84
CA LEU A 191 25.14 21.26 -32.33
C LEU A 191 25.59 22.73 -32.26
N ARG A 192 26.84 22.98 -31.84
CA ARG A 192 27.45 24.31 -31.85
C ARG A 192 27.54 24.86 -33.28
N SER A 193 27.96 24.06 -34.25
CA SER A 193 28.02 24.48 -35.66
C SER A 193 26.64 24.78 -36.26
N VAL A 194 25.60 24.04 -35.87
CA VAL A 194 24.21 24.24 -36.31
C VAL A 194 23.65 25.53 -35.73
N LEU A 195 23.93 25.83 -34.46
CA LEU A 195 23.44 27.06 -33.81
C LEU A 195 24.29 28.29 -34.20
N GLY A 196 25.59 28.14 -34.39
CA GLY A 196 26.53 29.19 -34.79
C GLY A 196 26.91 30.19 -33.69
N LYS A 197 25.93 30.73 -32.96
CA LYS A 197 26.10 31.79 -31.94
C LYS A 197 25.21 31.57 -30.70
N PRO A 198 25.58 32.09 -29.51
CA PRO A 198 24.76 31.97 -28.30
C PRO A 198 23.41 32.68 -28.44
N ILE A 199 22.48 32.35 -27.55
CA ILE A 199 21.09 32.83 -27.58
C ILE A 199 20.88 33.86 -26.46
N LYS A 200 20.26 35.00 -26.76
CA LYS A 200 19.74 35.96 -25.78
C LYS A 200 18.22 35.88 -25.74
N VAL A 201 17.65 35.89 -24.54
CA VAL A 201 16.20 35.82 -24.33
C VAL A 201 15.64 37.20 -23.99
N GLU A 202 14.54 37.57 -24.63
CA GLU A 202 13.72 38.73 -24.29
C GLU A 202 12.26 38.31 -24.06
N PHE A 203 11.50 39.09 -23.30
CA PHE A 203 10.13 38.77 -22.90
C PHE A 203 9.15 39.82 -23.42
N VAL A 204 8.06 39.36 -24.02
CA VAL A 204 6.98 40.23 -24.51
C VAL A 204 5.63 39.69 -24.04
N SER A 205 4.80 40.58 -23.51
CA SER A 205 3.42 40.30 -23.12
C SER A 205 2.49 41.42 -23.60
N ARG A 206 1.19 41.22 -23.48
CA ARG A 206 0.18 42.26 -23.77
C ARG A 206 0.30 43.51 -22.88
N GLN A 207 1.06 43.45 -21.79
CA GLN A 207 1.30 44.59 -20.90
C GLN A 207 2.54 45.40 -21.28
N THR A 208 3.42 44.83 -22.11
CA THR A 208 4.63 45.51 -22.60
C THR A 208 4.37 46.13 -23.97
N SER A 209 4.90 47.33 -24.23
CA SER A 209 4.85 47.93 -25.56
C SER A 209 5.56 47.03 -26.58
N VAL A 210 4.95 46.84 -27.76
CA VAL A 210 5.60 46.14 -28.88
C VAL A 210 6.69 47.07 -29.44
N VAL A 211 7.92 46.90 -28.97
CA VAL A 211 9.08 47.68 -29.39
C VAL A 211 10.01 46.79 -30.21
N LYS A 212 10.64 47.37 -31.24
CA LYS A 212 11.71 46.72 -32.00
C LYS A 212 12.94 46.58 -31.11
N MET A 213 13.34 45.34 -30.86
CA MET A 213 14.51 45.03 -30.04
C MET A 213 15.81 45.19 -30.85
N GLU A 214 16.91 45.58 -30.18
CA GLU A 214 18.22 45.69 -30.82
C GLU A 214 18.74 44.32 -31.23
N ARG A 215 19.15 44.18 -32.50
CA ARG A 215 19.82 42.96 -33.00
C ARG A 215 21.32 43.10 -32.81
N SER A 216 21.96 42.04 -32.35
CA SER A 216 23.43 41.97 -32.25
C SER A 216 23.98 40.95 -33.22
N ALA A 217 25.18 41.21 -33.74
CA ALA A 217 25.93 40.20 -34.49
C ALA A 217 26.52 39.11 -33.60
N GLU A 218 26.50 39.26 -32.28
CA GLU A 218 27.15 38.35 -31.32
C GLU A 218 26.23 37.24 -30.80
N HIS A 219 24.91 37.39 -30.94
CA HIS A 219 23.93 36.43 -30.42
C HIS A 219 22.64 36.39 -31.24
N HIS A 220 21.91 35.28 -31.16
CA HIS A 220 20.56 35.14 -31.67
C HIS A 220 19.53 35.69 -30.69
N LEU A 221 18.50 36.36 -31.19
CA LEU A 221 17.44 36.93 -30.34
C LEU A 221 16.24 35.97 -30.26
N LEU A 222 15.95 35.45 -29.07
CA LEU A 222 14.79 34.61 -28.79
C LEU A 222 13.75 35.38 -27.96
N ILE A 223 12.60 35.68 -28.57
CA ILE A 223 11.53 36.41 -27.90
C ILE A 223 10.49 35.42 -27.36
N CYS A 224 10.30 35.41 -26.04
CA CYS A 224 9.23 34.68 -25.37
C CYS A 224 7.96 35.53 -25.33
N CYS A 225 7.00 35.23 -26.20
CA CYS A 225 5.78 36.01 -26.38
C CYS A 225 4.57 35.34 -25.70
N SER A 226 4.07 35.94 -24.62
CA SER A 226 2.80 35.56 -23.99
C SER A 226 1.64 36.19 -24.78
N SER A 227 0.85 35.37 -25.47
CA SER A 227 -0.19 35.85 -26.39
C SER A 227 -1.37 36.52 -25.67
N SER A 228 -1.74 36.01 -24.49
CA SER A 228 -2.97 36.40 -23.80
C SER A 228 -2.87 37.70 -22.99
N ARG A 229 -3.98 38.44 -22.94
CA ARG A 229 -4.15 39.61 -22.06
C ARG A 229 -4.36 39.20 -20.60
N HIS A 230 -3.61 39.80 -19.68
CA HIS A 230 -3.82 39.59 -18.25
C HIS A 230 -5.02 40.43 -17.76
N GLU A 231 -6.09 39.77 -17.32
CA GLU A 231 -7.29 40.45 -16.81
C GLU A 231 -7.43 40.40 -15.29
N HIS A 232 -7.69 41.56 -14.69
CA HIS A 232 -8.15 41.74 -13.32
C HIS A 232 -9.63 42.20 -13.31
N GLY A 233 -10.57 41.39 -13.80
CA GLY A 233 -12.00 41.78 -13.75
C GLY A 233 -12.96 40.92 -14.58
N ASP A 234 -14.27 41.04 -14.30
CA ASP A 234 -15.35 40.24 -14.89
C ASP A 234 -16.16 40.98 -15.99
N GLY A 235 -15.52 41.80 -16.85
CA GLY A 235 -16.21 42.80 -17.68
C GLY A 235 -16.16 42.71 -19.22
N ASP A 236 -15.44 41.77 -19.85
CA ASP A 236 -15.29 41.71 -21.32
C ASP A 236 -15.56 40.28 -21.87
N ASP A 237 -16.00 40.15 -23.12
CA ASP A 237 -16.26 38.88 -23.82
C ASP A 237 -14.98 38.09 -24.15
N TYR A 238 -13.81 38.67 -23.88
CA TYR A 238 -12.52 38.03 -24.03
C TYR A 238 -12.27 36.89 -23.01
N VAL A 239 -11.63 35.82 -23.49
CA VAL A 239 -11.25 34.64 -22.70
C VAL A 239 -9.73 34.46 -22.73
N GLN A 240 -9.09 34.84 -21.62
CA GLN A 240 -7.64 34.68 -21.44
C GLN A 240 -7.20 33.22 -21.59
N GLY A 241 -6.24 32.97 -22.49
CA GLY A 241 -5.60 31.66 -22.63
C GLY A 241 -6.52 30.58 -23.20
N ALA A 242 -7.46 30.96 -24.08
CA ALA A 242 -8.44 30.05 -24.67
C ALA A 242 -7.83 28.76 -25.30
N GLY A 243 -6.65 28.86 -25.92
CA GLY A 243 -5.92 27.74 -26.52
C GLY A 243 -5.28 26.77 -25.53
N ASP A 244 -5.10 27.15 -24.25
CA ASP A 244 -4.50 26.29 -23.21
C ASP A 244 -5.49 25.26 -22.63
N ASP A 245 -6.81 25.43 -22.85
CA ASP A 245 -7.87 24.59 -22.24
C ASP A 245 -8.81 23.93 -23.27
N THR A 246 -8.31 23.71 -24.47
CA THR A 246 -9.08 23.17 -25.60
C THR A 246 -9.73 21.81 -25.32
N GLU A 247 -9.16 21.01 -24.41
CA GLU A 247 -9.74 19.74 -23.96
C GLU A 247 -11.16 19.90 -23.36
N ASN A 248 -11.51 21.06 -22.83
CA ASN A 248 -12.80 21.32 -22.16
C ASN A 248 -13.87 21.95 -23.04
N TRP A 249 -13.51 22.52 -24.20
CA TRP A 249 -14.45 23.31 -25.02
C TRP A 249 -14.36 23.07 -26.52
N ALA A 250 -13.26 22.52 -27.05
CA ALA A 250 -13.03 22.49 -28.50
C ALA A 250 -13.87 21.43 -29.23
N HIS A 251 -14.56 20.53 -28.54
CA HIS A 251 -15.38 19.45 -29.14
C HIS A 251 -14.64 18.63 -30.22
N GLY A 252 -13.32 18.47 -30.08
CA GLY A 252 -12.48 17.76 -31.04
C GLY A 252 -11.89 18.62 -32.16
N LEU A 253 -12.25 19.90 -32.26
CA LEU A 253 -11.67 20.85 -33.21
C LEU A 253 -10.14 20.92 -33.06
N THR A 254 -9.44 20.70 -34.15
CA THR A 254 -7.97 20.81 -34.23
C THR A 254 -7.56 22.20 -34.72
N VAL A 255 -6.31 22.60 -34.42
CA VAL A 255 -5.70 23.86 -34.88
C VAL A 255 -5.81 24.03 -36.41
N ASP A 256 -5.46 23.00 -37.18
CA ASP A 256 -5.46 23.08 -38.65
C ASP A 256 -6.87 23.29 -39.22
N LEU A 257 -7.86 22.58 -38.65
CA LEU A 257 -9.27 22.75 -38.97
C LEU A 257 -9.77 24.15 -38.64
N PHE A 258 -9.40 24.69 -37.48
CA PHE A 258 -9.76 26.03 -37.07
C PHE A 258 -9.23 27.06 -38.08
N TRP A 259 -7.94 27.03 -38.38
CA TRP A 259 -7.33 28.01 -39.30
C TRP A 259 -7.87 27.89 -40.73
N SER A 260 -8.09 26.67 -41.22
CA SER A 260 -8.61 26.43 -42.58
C SER A 260 -10.07 26.84 -42.76
N HIS A 261 -10.85 26.89 -41.67
CA HIS A 261 -12.28 27.20 -41.69
C HIS A 261 -12.65 28.37 -40.77
N LYS A 262 -11.70 29.26 -40.45
CA LYS A 262 -11.89 30.30 -39.42
C LYS A 262 -13.09 31.20 -39.70
N ASP A 263 -13.27 31.62 -40.95
CA ASP A 263 -14.36 32.53 -41.36
C ASP A 263 -15.72 31.84 -41.22
N LEU A 264 -15.78 30.53 -41.50
CA LEU A 264 -16.97 29.70 -41.35
C LEU A 264 -17.32 29.46 -39.87
N LEU A 265 -16.31 29.24 -39.03
CA LEU A 265 -16.44 28.99 -37.60
C LEU A 265 -16.80 30.25 -36.80
N LEU A 266 -16.46 31.44 -37.30
CA LEU A 266 -16.72 32.73 -36.66
C LEU A 266 -17.99 33.44 -37.17
N GLY A 267 -18.72 32.85 -38.11
CA GLY A 267 -20.01 33.39 -38.56
C GLY A 267 -21.07 33.43 -37.44
N GLU A 268 -22.03 34.35 -37.54
CA GLU A 268 -23.14 34.48 -36.57
C GLU A 268 -23.99 33.20 -36.53
N ARG A 269 -23.89 32.44 -35.42
CA ARG A 269 -24.59 31.15 -35.21
C ARG A 269 -24.88 30.92 -33.73
N SER A 270 -25.82 30.02 -33.44
CA SER A 270 -26.01 29.50 -32.08
C SER A 270 -24.85 28.56 -31.69
N GLU A 271 -24.57 28.41 -30.39
CA GLU A 271 -23.53 27.49 -29.88
C GLU A 271 -23.80 26.03 -30.28
N GLU A 272 -25.07 25.63 -30.34
CA GLU A 272 -25.50 24.27 -30.74
C GLU A 272 -25.18 24.00 -32.22
N ASP A 273 -25.41 24.99 -33.09
CA ASP A 273 -25.10 24.89 -34.50
C ASP A 273 -23.59 24.93 -34.76
N LEU A 274 -22.84 25.69 -33.96
CA LEU A 274 -21.38 25.72 -34.02
C LEU A 274 -20.77 24.36 -33.62
N GLN A 275 -21.29 23.72 -32.57
CA GLN A 275 -20.87 22.37 -32.20
C GLN A 275 -21.16 21.36 -33.32
N ARG A 276 -22.37 21.40 -33.93
CA ARG A 276 -22.72 20.53 -35.07
C ARG A 276 -21.80 20.76 -36.27
N LEU A 277 -21.43 22.02 -36.55
CA LEU A 277 -20.46 22.33 -37.60
C LEU A 277 -19.11 21.68 -37.33
N ILE A 278 -18.59 21.78 -36.10
CA ILE A 278 -17.31 21.14 -35.72
C ILE A 278 -17.40 19.62 -35.92
N GLU A 279 -18.50 19.00 -35.50
CA GLU A 279 -18.74 17.56 -35.71
C GLU A 279 -18.78 17.17 -37.20
N ASN A 280 -19.36 18.01 -38.07
CA ASN A 280 -19.37 17.78 -39.51
C ASN A 280 -17.98 17.93 -40.15
N LEU A 281 -17.23 18.99 -39.80
CA LEU A 281 -15.86 19.19 -40.27
C LEU A 281 -14.94 18.02 -39.87
N LEU A 282 -15.12 17.47 -38.66
CA LEU A 282 -14.37 16.30 -38.20
C LEU A 282 -14.70 15.01 -38.97
N ARG A 283 -15.93 14.89 -39.52
CA ARG A 283 -16.31 13.75 -40.37
C ARG A 283 -15.74 13.88 -41.78
N GLU A 284 -15.71 15.09 -42.33
CA GLU A 284 -15.21 15.38 -43.69
C GLU A 284 -13.67 15.30 -43.77
N THR A 285 -12.95 15.62 -42.69
CA THR A 285 -11.47 15.71 -42.68
C THR A 285 -10.78 14.38 -42.32
N ARG A 286 -11.48 13.24 -42.35
CA ARG A 286 -10.88 11.92 -42.02
C ARG A 286 -9.79 11.45 -42.99
N THR A 287 -9.50 12.21 -44.05
CA THR A 287 -8.51 11.90 -45.08
C THR A 287 -7.72 13.15 -45.48
N ASP A 288 -6.59 13.42 -44.81
CA ASP A 288 -5.29 13.75 -45.47
C ASP A 288 -4.20 14.12 -44.44
N ARG A 289 -3.09 13.36 -44.46
CA ARG A 289 -1.72 13.72 -44.92
C ARG A 289 -0.96 14.64 -43.98
N PHE A 290 0.03 14.08 -43.27
CA PHE A 290 1.39 14.61 -43.07
C PHE A 290 2.13 13.62 -42.15
N GLY A 291 2.99 12.80 -42.73
CA GLY A 291 3.96 12.02 -41.98
C GLY A 291 5.08 11.61 -42.93
N SER A 292 6.33 11.76 -42.52
CA SER A 292 7.48 11.18 -43.22
C SER A 292 7.98 9.98 -42.43
N VAL A 293 8.55 9.00 -43.12
CA VAL A 293 9.33 7.94 -42.47
C VAL A 293 10.76 8.42 -42.36
N THR A 294 11.35 8.32 -41.17
CA THR A 294 12.71 8.81 -40.89
C THR A 294 13.59 7.68 -40.37
N ARG A 295 14.82 7.61 -40.87
CA ARG A 295 15.85 6.66 -40.42
C ARG A 295 16.48 7.12 -39.11
N ILE A 296 16.60 6.23 -38.13
CA ILE A 296 17.23 6.54 -36.85
C ILE A 296 18.76 6.45 -36.99
N HIS A 297 19.48 7.41 -36.41
CA HIS A 297 20.93 7.47 -36.37
C HIS A 297 21.43 7.38 -34.92
N LEU A 298 22.53 6.65 -34.69
CA LEU A 298 23.25 6.57 -33.43
C LEU A 298 24.61 7.28 -33.59
N GLN A 299 24.81 8.41 -32.90
CA GLN A 299 26.03 9.22 -33.05
C GLN A 299 26.37 9.50 -34.52
N ASP A 300 25.38 9.96 -35.30
CA ASP A 300 25.45 10.20 -36.75
C ASP A 300 25.69 8.97 -37.65
N LYS A 301 25.78 7.75 -37.08
CA LYS A 301 25.82 6.50 -37.86
C LYS A 301 24.41 6.02 -38.15
N PRO A 302 24.05 5.75 -39.42
CA PRO A 302 22.71 5.30 -39.77
C PRO A 302 22.45 3.88 -39.26
N THR A 303 21.31 3.68 -38.58
CA THR A 303 20.82 2.34 -38.18
C THR A 303 19.87 1.80 -39.24
N ASN A 304 19.55 0.50 -39.20
CA ASN A 304 18.49 -0.07 -40.05
C ASN A 304 17.10 -0.02 -39.40
N LEU A 305 16.88 0.95 -38.49
CA LEU A 305 15.57 1.22 -37.89
C LEU A 305 14.95 2.48 -38.47
N PHE A 306 13.69 2.36 -38.87
CA PHE A 306 12.91 3.44 -39.44
C PHE A 306 11.67 3.69 -38.57
N LEU A 307 11.34 4.96 -38.39
CA LEU A 307 10.24 5.40 -37.54
C LEU A 307 9.31 6.33 -38.33
N GLY A 308 8.01 6.10 -38.26
CA GLY A 308 7.06 6.94 -39.00
C GLY A 308 5.60 6.51 -38.85
N SER A 309 4.75 7.09 -39.70
CA SER A 309 3.35 6.72 -39.87
C SER A 309 3.11 6.04 -41.22
N PRO A 310 2.03 5.24 -41.35
CA PRO A 310 1.67 4.57 -42.60
C PRO A 310 1.57 5.50 -43.82
N SER A 311 1.11 6.74 -43.62
CA SER A 311 0.94 7.73 -44.67
C SER A 311 2.26 8.25 -45.25
N GLY A 312 3.39 8.01 -44.58
CA GLY A 312 4.71 8.50 -44.99
C GLY A 312 5.56 7.50 -45.76
N LEU A 313 5.05 6.30 -46.02
CA LEU A 313 5.76 5.27 -46.77
C LEU A 313 5.83 5.60 -48.25
N THR A 314 7.03 5.84 -48.75
CA THR A 314 7.29 5.96 -50.20
C THR A 314 7.40 4.59 -50.86
N ASP A 315 7.30 4.53 -52.20
CA ASP A 315 7.53 3.28 -52.94
C ASP A 315 8.97 2.76 -52.80
N LEU A 316 9.93 3.64 -52.51
CA LEU A 316 11.31 3.24 -52.23
C LEU A 316 11.43 2.56 -50.87
N ASP A 317 10.78 3.12 -49.83
CA ASP A 317 10.75 2.53 -48.49
C ASP A 317 10.17 1.11 -48.52
N ARG A 318 9.12 0.91 -49.34
CA ARG A 318 8.48 -0.40 -49.53
C ARG A 318 9.40 -1.45 -50.16
N LYS A 319 10.38 -1.04 -50.97
CA LYS A 319 11.34 -1.95 -51.63
C LYS A 319 12.49 -2.37 -50.72
N ILE A 320 12.88 -1.53 -49.76
CA ILE A 320 14.00 -1.79 -48.85
C ILE A 320 13.55 -2.37 -47.51
N CYS A 321 12.24 -2.33 -47.20
CA CYS A 321 11.69 -2.84 -45.96
C CYS A 321 11.87 -4.36 -45.87
N ASP A 322 12.46 -4.85 -44.78
CA ASP A 322 12.57 -6.27 -44.46
C ASP A 322 11.47 -6.73 -43.48
N ALA A 323 10.97 -5.83 -42.63
CA ALA A 323 9.89 -6.11 -41.68
C ALA A 323 9.17 -4.84 -41.21
N VAL A 324 7.90 -4.99 -40.80
CA VAL A 324 7.10 -3.91 -40.20
C VAL A 324 6.62 -4.31 -38.80
N ILE A 325 6.78 -3.41 -37.84
CA ILE A 325 6.18 -3.51 -36.50
C ILE A 325 5.10 -2.44 -36.38
N TRP A 326 3.84 -2.88 -36.37
CA TRP A 326 2.69 -2.03 -36.16
C TRP A 326 2.28 -2.03 -34.68
N CYS A 327 2.18 -0.84 -34.09
CA CYS A 327 2.01 -0.74 -32.64
C CYS A 327 0.55 -0.76 -32.16
N GLU A 328 -0.46 -0.47 -32.99
CA GLU A 328 -1.84 -0.13 -32.53
C GLU A 328 -2.93 -1.14 -32.97
N GLN A 329 -4.11 -1.15 -32.34
CA GLN A 329 -5.16 -2.15 -32.60
C GLN A 329 -5.82 -2.13 -33.99
N GLN A 330 -5.71 -1.04 -34.75
CA GLN A 330 -6.33 -0.92 -36.07
C GLN A 330 -5.25 -0.57 -37.09
N ILE A 331 -4.88 -1.54 -37.91
CA ILE A 331 -4.11 -1.28 -39.13
C ILE A 331 -5.00 -0.42 -40.05
N PRO A 332 -4.53 0.73 -40.56
CA PRO A 332 -5.34 1.57 -41.44
C PRO A 332 -5.80 0.82 -42.70
N ASP A 333 -7.05 1.06 -43.12
CA ASP A 333 -7.59 0.56 -44.39
C ASP A 333 -6.67 1.01 -45.53
N GLY A 334 -6.28 0.06 -46.40
CA GLY A 334 -5.31 0.31 -47.46
C GLY A 334 -3.88 -0.16 -47.15
N PHE A 335 -3.51 -0.34 -45.87
CA PHE A 335 -2.15 -0.78 -45.52
C PHE A 335 -1.86 -2.23 -45.98
N GLY A 336 -2.89 -3.08 -45.96
CA GLY A 336 -2.82 -4.47 -46.45
C GLY A 336 -3.19 -4.67 -47.92
N SER A 337 -3.74 -3.67 -48.61
CA SER A 337 -4.18 -3.79 -50.01
C SER A 337 -3.25 -3.13 -51.02
N VAL A 338 -2.21 -2.42 -50.56
CA VAL A 338 -1.10 -2.02 -51.44
C VAL A 338 -0.18 -3.22 -51.56
N GLN A 339 0.08 -3.69 -52.80
CA GLN A 339 1.01 -4.77 -53.12
C GLN A 339 2.43 -4.48 -52.59
N LEU A 340 2.66 -4.70 -51.30
CA LEU A 340 3.95 -5.08 -50.78
C LEU A 340 4.23 -6.45 -51.39
N THR A 341 5.37 -6.61 -52.06
CA THR A 341 5.82 -7.86 -52.69
C THR A 341 5.58 -9.08 -51.79
N PRO A 342 5.31 -10.28 -52.34
CA PRO A 342 4.80 -11.39 -51.55
C PRO A 342 5.76 -11.75 -50.41
N ILE A 343 5.23 -11.81 -49.17
CA ILE A 343 5.88 -12.30 -47.94
C ILE A 343 6.78 -11.28 -47.19
N LEU A 344 6.27 -10.09 -46.86
CA LEU A 344 6.88 -9.22 -45.83
C LEU A 344 6.35 -9.58 -44.43
N PRO A 345 7.20 -9.92 -43.44
CA PRO A 345 6.76 -10.21 -42.07
C PRO A 345 6.27 -8.93 -41.35
N ILE A 346 5.01 -8.93 -40.93
CA ILE A 346 4.38 -7.85 -40.15
C ILE A 346 4.08 -8.36 -38.75
N LEU A 347 4.55 -7.63 -37.72
CA LEU A 347 4.17 -7.85 -36.33
C LEU A 347 3.13 -6.80 -35.90
N ASP A 348 1.94 -7.25 -35.54
CA ASP A 348 0.91 -6.41 -34.90
C ASP A 348 0.97 -6.57 -33.37
N LEU A 349 1.22 -5.47 -32.65
CA LEU A 349 1.25 -5.45 -31.19
C LEU A 349 -0.13 -5.27 -30.56
N GLU A 350 -1.11 -4.76 -31.32
CA GLU A 350 -2.48 -4.51 -30.88
C GLU A 350 -2.57 -3.63 -29.62
N CYS A 351 -1.70 -2.62 -29.48
CA CYS A 351 -1.83 -1.68 -28.34
C CYS A 351 -3.00 -0.71 -28.59
N ARG A 352 -3.69 -0.31 -27.51
CA ARG A 352 -4.69 0.76 -27.60
C ARG A 352 -4.03 2.09 -27.98
N SER A 353 -4.76 3.02 -28.59
CA SER A 353 -4.21 4.33 -28.93
C SER A 353 -3.92 5.18 -27.68
N GLY A 354 -2.90 6.04 -27.75
CA GLY A 354 -2.58 7.04 -26.72
C GLY A 354 -2.14 6.46 -25.36
N LYS A 355 -2.52 7.14 -24.26
CA LYS A 355 -2.06 6.81 -22.89
C LYS A 355 -2.36 5.38 -22.44
N LEU A 356 -3.42 4.76 -22.96
CA LEU A 356 -3.79 3.39 -22.61
C LEU A 356 -2.83 2.37 -23.26
N GLY A 357 -2.43 2.59 -24.52
CA GLY A 357 -1.41 1.77 -25.18
C GLY A 357 -0.07 1.83 -24.49
N GLY A 358 0.32 3.03 -24.06
CA GLY A 358 1.59 3.21 -23.35
C GLY A 358 1.68 2.35 -22.09
N LYS A 359 0.56 2.05 -21.42
CA LYS A 359 0.52 1.18 -20.23
C LYS A 359 0.58 -0.32 -20.58
N SER A 360 -0.01 -0.74 -21.71
CA SER A 360 -0.01 -2.14 -22.14
C SER A 360 1.27 -2.53 -22.90
N LEU A 361 2.05 -1.55 -23.38
CA LEU A 361 3.24 -1.79 -24.19
C LEU A 361 4.24 -2.73 -23.51
N ARG A 362 4.41 -2.64 -22.18
CA ARG A 362 5.35 -3.49 -21.41
C ARG A 362 5.10 -4.97 -21.66
N ASP A 363 3.84 -5.38 -21.68
CA ASP A 363 3.46 -6.78 -21.81
C ASP A 363 3.60 -7.28 -23.26
N LYS A 364 3.78 -6.36 -24.21
CA LYS A 364 3.96 -6.63 -25.65
C LYS A 364 5.43 -6.59 -26.10
N LEU A 365 6.31 -5.89 -25.39
CA LEU A 365 7.74 -5.81 -25.72
C LEU A 365 8.46 -7.17 -25.77
N PRO A 366 8.15 -8.19 -24.92
CA PRO A 366 8.70 -9.53 -25.09
C PRO A 366 8.36 -10.17 -26.46
N ILE A 367 7.20 -9.84 -27.04
CA ILE A 367 6.78 -10.36 -28.35
C ILE A 367 7.65 -9.74 -29.46
N VAL A 368 7.98 -8.45 -29.34
CA VAL A 368 8.92 -7.76 -30.24
C VAL A 368 10.30 -8.42 -30.20
N GLU A 369 10.76 -8.79 -29.00
CA GLU A 369 12.05 -9.47 -28.81
C GLU A 369 12.09 -10.78 -29.59
N VAL A 370 11.11 -11.66 -29.39
CA VAL A 370 11.01 -12.96 -30.09
C VAL A 370 10.90 -12.79 -31.60
N PHE A 371 10.16 -11.77 -32.06
CA PHE A 371 10.03 -11.47 -33.49
C PHE A 371 11.36 -11.04 -34.11
N LEU A 372 12.11 -10.17 -33.44
CA LEU A 372 13.41 -9.71 -33.93
C LEU A 372 14.49 -10.78 -33.87
N GLU A 373 14.49 -11.65 -32.86
CA GLU A 373 15.38 -12.81 -32.79
C GLU A 373 15.21 -13.68 -34.05
N ARG A 374 13.98 -14.05 -34.39
CA ARG A 374 13.67 -14.84 -35.60
C ARG A 374 14.02 -14.14 -36.91
N LEU A 375 13.93 -12.80 -36.93
CA LEU A 375 14.28 -12.02 -38.11
C LEU A 375 15.80 -11.96 -38.29
N LEU A 376 16.55 -11.74 -37.22
CA LEU A 376 18.01 -11.67 -37.20
C LEU A 376 18.68 -13.02 -37.45
N GLU A 377 18.01 -14.14 -37.17
CA GLU A 377 18.45 -15.48 -37.57
C GLU A 377 18.43 -15.68 -39.10
N LYS A 378 17.55 -14.97 -39.82
CA LYS A 378 17.35 -15.13 -41.27
C LYS A 378 18.05 -14.06 -42.09
N THR A 379 18.07 -12.83 -41.59
CA THR A 379 18.57 -11.67 -42.31
C THR A 379 19.58 -10.94 -41.42
N SER A 380 20.82 -10.82 -41.90
CA SER A 380 21.85 -10.04 -41.21
C SER A 380 21.53 -8.54 -41.32
N ASN A 381 21.28 -7.88 -40.18
CA ASN A 381 20.99 -6.46 -40.06
C ASN A 381 19.77 -5.96 -40.90
N PRO A 382 18.54 -6.40 -40.60
CA PRO A 382 17.34 -6.09 -41.39
C PRO A 382 16.87 -4.63 -41.25
N HIS A 383 16.23 -4.10 -42.29
CA HIS A 383 15.53 -2.81 -42.31
C HIS A 383 14.14 -2.95 -41.69
N VAL A 384 14.02 -2.53 -40.43
CA VAL A 384 12.78 -2.66 -39.65
C VAL A 384 12.06 -1.32 -39.54
N PHE A 385 10.81 -1.30 -39.97
CA PHE A 385 9.94 -0.13 -39.95
C PHE A 385 8.99 -0.20 -38.76
N ILE A 386 9.11 0.72 -37.81
CA ILE A 386 8.36 0.74 -36.56
C ILE A 386 7.35 1.88 -36.61
N MET A 387 6.05 1.54 -36.59
CA MET A 387 4.98 2.46 -36.93
C MET A 387 3.86 2.53 -35.88
N CYS A 388 3.31 3.72 -35.73
CA CYS A 388 2.01 3.97 -35.09
C CYS A 388 1.29 5.09 -35.84
N SER A 389 0.01 5.33 -35.55
CA SER A 389 -0.83 6.33 -36.26
C SER A 389 -0.15 7.68 -36.51
N LYS A 390 0.56 8.23 -35.51
CA LYS A 390 1.26 9.52 -35.61
C LYS A 390 2.78 9.40 -35.76
N GLY A 391 3.36 8.21 -35.64
CA GLY A 391 4.81 8.00 -35.61
C GLY A 391 5.55 8.63 -34.42
N LYS A 392 4.87 9.18 -33.40
CA LYS A 392 5.50 10.01 -32.35
C LYS A 392 5.51 9.40 -30.94
N ASP A 393 4.79 8.30 -30.68
CA ASP A 393 4.61 7.78 -29.32
C ASP A 393 5.03 6.31 -29.14
N LEU A 394 4.11 5.38 -29.42
CA LEU A 394 4.34 3.95 -29.19
C LEU A 394 5.48 3.41 -30.06
N SER A 395 5.55 3.84 -31.32
CA SER A 395 6.65 3.49 -32.23
C SER A 395 8.00 3.91 -31.67
N VAL A 396 8.09 5.08 -31.02
CA VAL A 396 9.31 5.55 -30.37
C VAL A 396 9.66 4.68 -29.17
N GLY A 397 8.67 4.23 -28.40
CA GLY A 397 8.86 3.30 -27.29
C GLY A 397 9.41 1.94 -27.73
N VAL A 398 8.86 1.38 -28.80
CA VAL A 398 9.33 0.12 -29.39
C VAL A 398 10.74 0.31 -29.96
N ALA A 399 10.97 1.34 -30.77
CA ALA A 399 12.30 1.64 -31.32
C ALA A 399 13.35 1.81 -30.23
N LEU A 400 13.01 2.48 -29.13
CA LEU A 400 13.89 2.62 -27.97
C LEU A 400 14.24 1.27 -27.33
N ALA A 401 13.26 0.38 -27.15
CA ALA A 401 13.51 -0.94 -26.61
C ALA A 401 14.42 -1.78 -27.53
N VAL A 402 14.17 -1.72 -28.85
CA VAL A 402 14.98 -2.42 -29.86
C VAL A 402 16.42 -1.90 -29.87
N LEU A 403 16.62 -0.59 -29.92
CA LEU A 403 17.95 0.03 -29.87
C LEU A 403 18.70 -0.35 -28.60
N CYS A 404 18.05 -0.31 -27.45
CA CYS A 404 18.72 -0.63 -26.19
C CYS A 404 19.15 -2.09 -26.09
N ARG A 405 18.41 -3.02 -26.72
CA ARG A 405 18.58 -4.45 -26.53
C ARG A 405 19.38 -5.15 -27.64
N PHE A 406 19.17 -4.75 -28.89
CA PHE A 406 19.67 -5.43 -30.09
C PHE A 406 20.70 -4.61 -30.89
N ALA A 407 20.76 -3.29 -30.71
CA ALA A 407 21.74 -2.48 -31.44
C ALA A 407 23.09 -2.46 -30.73
N ASN A 408 24.16 -2.71 -31.49
CA ASN A 408 25.53 -2.51 -31.02
C ASN A 408 25.95 -1.03 -31.13
N GLU A 409 27.21 -0.71 -30.76
CA GLU A 409 27.73 0.67 -30.78
C GLU A 409 27.80 1.30 -32.19
N SER A 410 27.78 0.48 -33.24
CA SER A 410 27.73 0.95 -34.63
C SER A 410 26.31 1.21 -35.14
N GLY A 411 25.27 0.83 -34.37
CA GLY A 411 23.88 0.90 -34.79
C GLY A 411 23.39 -0.28 -35.64
N THR A 412 24.20 -1.33 -35.72
CA THR A 412 23.85 -2.60 -36.37
C THR A 412 23.01 -3.45 -35.42
N LEU A 413 21.92 -4.02 -35.92
CA LEU A 413 21.09 -4.95 -35.15
C LEU A 413 21.74 -6.34 -35.10
N THR A 414 21.91 -6.90 -33.91
CA THR A 414 22.62 -8.17 -33.67
C THR A 414 21.88 -9.04 -32.65
N LEU A 415 22.14 -10.36 -32.68
CA LEU A 415 21.60 -11.31 -31.70
C LEU A 415 22.25 -11.19 -30.30
N GLU A 416 23.42 -10.53 -30.20
CA GLU A 416 24.11 -10.31 -28.94
C GLU A 416 23.36 -9.28 -28.08
N ARG A 417 22.74 -9.76 -27.01
CA ARG A 417 21.92 -8.93 -26.13
C ARG A 417 22.77 -8.10 -25.17
N ARG A 418 22.48 -6.80 -25.12
CA ARG A 418 23.02 -5.94 -24.07
C ARG A 418 22.31 -6.21 -22.74
N GLN A 419 23.10 -6.53 -21.71
CA GLN A 419 22.66 -6.75 -20.32
C GLN A 419 23.01 -5.55 -19.43
N GLY A 420 22.37 -5.45 -18.26
CA GLY A 420 22.71 -4.42 -17.26
C GLY A 420 22.34 -2.99 -17.68
N LEU A 421 21.24 -2.83 -18.42
CA LEU A 421 20.77 -1.52 -18.88
C LEU A 421 20.34 -0.66 -17.69
N ASP A 422 20.83 0.59 -17.62
CA ASP A 422 20.41 1.56 -16.62
C ASP A 422 19.60 2.71 -17.25
N LYS A 423 19.00 3.56 -16.40
CA LYS A 423 18.21 4.71 -16.88
C LYS A 423 19.03 5.70 -17.68
N ARG A 424 20.34 5.81 -17.43
CA ARG A 424 21.22 6.77 -18.10
C ARG A 424 21.40 6.36 -19.56
N PHE A 425 21.73 5.09 -19.79
CA PHE A 425 21.86 4.51 -21.11
C PHE A 425 20.54 4.61 -21.90
N ILE A 426 19.41 4.27 -21.29
CA ILE A 426 18.09 4.37 -21.95
C ILE A 426 17.78 5.81 -22.37
N ARG A 427 18.12 6.80 -21.54
CA ARG A 427 17.95 8.23 -21.88
C ARG A 427 18.86 8.66 -23.04
N GLN A 428 20.09 8.18 -23.07
CA GLN A 428 21.02 8.43 -24.18
C GLN A 428 20.48 7.86 -25.50
N GLN A 429 19.99 6.61 -25.50
CA GLN A 429 19.38 6.03 -26.71
C GLN A 429 18.14 6.81 -27.17
N LEU A 430 17.32 7.28 -26.23
CA LEU A 430 16.18 8.14 -26.55
C LEU A 430 16.62 9.49 -27.15
N ALA A 431 17.73 10.07 -26.67
CA ALA A 431 18.25 11.32 -27.21
C ALA A 431 18.68 11.17 -28.68
N TYR A 432 19.27 10.03 -29.06
CA TYR A 432 19.60 9.73 -30.46
C TYR A 432 18.36 9.59 -31.37
N ILE A 433 17.28 8.97 -30.85
CA ILE A 433 16.01 8.94 -31.58
C ILE A 433 15.48 10.36 -31.78
N ILE A 434 15.46 11.20 -30.73
CA ILE A 434 14.95 12.57 -30.80
C ILE A 434 15.79 13.45 -31.74
N GLN A 435 17.12 13.26 -31.76
CA GLN A 435 17.99 13.95 -32.69
C GLN A 435 17.69 13.58 -34.15
N SER A 436 17.41 12.29 -34.41
CA SER A 436 17.07 11.79 -35.74
C SER A 436 15.65 12.16 -36.17
N VAL A 437 14.71 12.15 -35.21
CA VAL A 437 13.30 12.40 -35.41
C VAL A 437 12.86 13.50 -34.43
N PRO A 438 13.03 14.78 -34.79
CA PRO A 438 12.72 15.91 -33.90
C PRO A 438 11.28 15.91 -33.36
N GLU A 439 10.35 15.29 -34.08
CA GLU A 439 8.94 15.18 -33.67
C GLU A 439 8.66 14.07 -32.64
N ALA A 440 9.65 13.23 -32.30
CA ALA A 440 9.50 12.08 -31.39
C ALA A 440 9.04 12.50 -29.98
N ASN A 441 7.77 12.21 -29.71
CA ASN A 441 6.91 12.58 -28.57
C ASN A 441 6.55 11.47 -27.54
N PRO A 442 7.37 10.47 -27.14
CA PRO A 442 6.90 9.24 -26.44
C PRO A 442 6.32 9.43 -25.04
N SER A 443 5.03 9.20 -24.81
CA SER A 443 4.34 9.52 -23.57
C SER A 443 5.03 8.97 -22.30
N ARG A 444 4.76 9.58 -21.14
CA ARG A 444 5.31 9.10 -19.85
C ARG A 444 4.95 7.64 -19.58
N ALA A 445 3.75 7.21 -19.98
CA ALA A 445 3.31 5.83 -19.85
C ALA A 445 4.16 4.90 -20.72
N THR A 446 4.38 5.26 -21.99
CA THR A 446 5.24 4.55 -22.95
C THR A 446 6.65 4.35 -22.39
N LEU A 447 7.30 5.44 -21.95
CA LEU A 447 8.64 5.36 -21.37
C LEU A 447 8.70 4.57 -20.07
N GLN A 448 7.67 4.63 -19.23
CA GLN A 448 7.63 3.83 -18.00
C GLN A 448 7.57 2.34 -18.32
N SER A 449 6.78 1.94 -19.31
CA SER A 449 6.71 0.56 -19.79
C SER A 449 8.05 0.08 -20.34
N VAL A 450 8.71 0.87 -21.19
CA VAL A 450 10.03 0.54 -21.75
C VAL A 450 11.09 0.42 -20.66
N ASN A 451 11.16 1.40 -19.75
CA ASN A 451 12.09 1.37 -18.61
C ASN A 451 11.88 0.13 -17.74
N THR A 452 10.63 -0.23 -17.46
CA THR A 452 10.30 -1.40 -16.63
C THR A 452 10.70 -2.70 -17.31
N TYR A 453 10.50 -2.80 -18.63
CA TYR A 453 10.89 -3.95 -19.43
C TYR A 453 12.42 -4.09 -19.53
N LEU A 454 13.14 -3.02 -19.87
CA LEU A 454 14.58 -3.06 -20.13
C LEU A 454 15.45 -3.26 -18.88
N MET A 455 15.06 -2.68 -17.74
CA MET A 455 15.85 -2.77 -16.51
C MET A 455 15.50 -3.99 -15.65
N GLY A 456 14.44 -4.73 -16.01
CA GLY A 456 13.81 -5.73 -15.14
C GLY A 456 13.24 -5.11 -13.86
N HIS A 457 12.33 -5.82 -13.18
CA HIS A 457 12.08 -5.52 -11.78
C HIS A 457 13.26 -6.07 -10.97
N ARG A 458 14.19 -5.20 -10.55
CA ARG A 458 15.05 -5.55 -9.41
C ARG A 458 14.13 -5.97 -8.28
N ARG A 459 14.24 -7.23 -7.82
CA ARG A 459 13.48 -7.73 -6.68
C ARG A 459 13.74 -6.81 -5.50
N LYS A 460 12.66 -6.36 -4.84
CA LYS A 460 12.79 -5.56 -3.63
C LYS A 460 13.36 -6.43 -2.53
N LYS A 461 14.47 -6.02 -1.92
CA LYS A 461 15.04 -6.67 -0.75
C LYS A 461 14.24 -6.27 0.49
N VAL A 462 13.52 -7.23 1.08
CA VAL A 462 12.65 -6.99 2.24
C VAL A 462 13.22 -7.71 3.45
N LEU A 463 13.48 -6.96 4.53
CA LEU A 463 13.81 -7.50 5.84
C LEU A 463 12.55 -7.61 6.70
N VAL A 464 12.24 -8.81 7.17
CA VAL A 464 11.20 -9.07 8.17
C VAL A 464 11.87 -9.35 9.51
N VAL A 465 11.57 -8.53 10.53
CA VAL A 465 12.20 -8.65 11.86
C VAL A 465 11.21 -9.26 12.84
N GLY A 466 11.50 -10.47 13.32
CA GLY A 466 10.65 -11.30 14.16
C GLY A 466 9.99 -12.41 13.34
N ALA A 467 10.23 -13.67 13.72
CA ALA A 467 9.71 -14.90 13.12
C ALA A 467 8.54 -15.50 13.91
N GLY A 468 7.74 -14.66 14.58
CA GLY A 468 6.42 -15.04 15.10
C GLY A 468 5.36 -15.08 13.99
N ALA A 469 4.11 -15.36 14.37
CA ALA A 469 2.96 -15.51 13.44
C ALA A 469 2.87 -14.41 12.36
N ALA A 470 3.08 -13.14 12.75
CA ALA A 470 3.03 -12.01 11.81
C ALA A 470 4.18 -12.01 10.80
N GLY A 471 5.41 -12.28 11.25
CA GLY A 471 6.58 -12.31 10.38
C GLY A 471 6.55 -13.50 9.43
N MET A 472 6.19 -14.68 9.94
CA MET A 472 6.02 -15.89 9.14
C MET A 472 4.93 -15.68 8.07
N SER A 473 3.79 -15.08 8.45
CA SER A 473 2.73 -14.72 7.50
C SER A 473 3.19 -13.71 6.46
N CYS A 474 3.93 -12.67 6.84
CA CYS A 474 4.47 -11.69 5.90
C CYS A 474 5.42 -12.34 4.88
N ALA A 475 6.39 -13.12 5.38
CA ALA A 475 7.37 -13.81 4.55
C ALA A 475 6.73 -14.80 3.57
N GLU A 476 5.75 -15.59 4.03
CA GLU A 476 4.97 -16.52 3.20
C GLU A 476 4.34 -15.81 1.99
N HIS A 477 3.66 -14.69 2.23
CA HIS A 477 2.91 -14.01 1.16
C HIS A 477 3.82 -13.24 0.20
N LEU A 478 4.95 -12.70 0.68
CA LEU A 478 5.98 -12.14 -0.19
C LEU A 478 6.66 -13.24 -1.03
N SER A 479 6.93 -14.40 -0.44
CA SER A 479 7.62 -15.52 -1.11
C SER A 479 6.81 -16.14 -2.25
N ASN A 480 5.48 -16.01 -2.22
CA ASN A 480 4.62 -16.42 -3.33
C ASN A 480 4.81 -15.55 -4.59
N HIS A 481 5.62 -14.49 -4.54
CA HIS A 481 5.92 -13.58 -5.65
C HIS A 481 7.44 -13.42 -5.83
N PRO A 482 8.15 -14.52 -6.17
CA PRO A 482 9.62 -14.56 -6.22
C PRO A 482 10.21 -13.67 -7.33
N ASP A 483 9.39 -13.23 -8.29
CA ASP A 483 9.73 -12.25 -9.33
C ASP A 483 9.81 -10.81 -8.79
N LYS A 484 9.22 -10.53 -7.63
CA LYS A 484 9.09 -9.18 -7.06
C LYS A 484 9.92 -8.96 -5.81
N PHE A 485 10.15 -10.00 -5.01
CA PHE A 485 10.72 -9.85 -3.68
C PHE A 485 11.90 -10.80 -3.45
N ASP A 486 12.87 -10.29 -2.70
CA ASP A 486 13.98 -11.03 -2.12
C ASP A 486 13.83 -10.88 -0.59
N VAL A 487 13.43 -11.96 0.09
CA VAL A 487 12.92 -11.89 1.46
C VAL A 487 13.93 -12.49 2.42
N THR A 488 14.31 -11.72 3.44
CA THR A 488 15.07 -12.19 4.59
C THR A 488 14.24 -12.02 5.85
N ILE A 489 14.09 -13.08 6.64
CA ILE A 489 13.47 -13.04 7.95
C ILE A 489 14.50 -13.35 9.02
N VAL A 490 14.52 -12.54 10.08
CA VAL A 490 15.45 -12.67 11.20
C VAL A 490 14.70 -12.78 12.51
N ASP A 491 15.22 -13.56 13.46
CA ASP A 491 14.73 -13.61 14.83
C ASP A 491 15.90 -13.73 15.81
N ALA A 492 15.77 -13.08 16.98
CA ALA A 492 16.75 -13.12 18.04
C ALA A 492 16.78 -14.49 18.77
N VAL A 493 15.68 -15.23 18.78
CA VAL A 493 15.63 -16.60 19.32
C VAL A 493 16.01 -17.64 18.28
N ASN A 494 16.32 -18.88 18.72
CA ASN A 494 16.77 -19.95 17.83
C ASN A 494 15.61 -20.82 17.27
N TYR A 495 14.38 -20.30 17.26
CA TYR A 495 13.20 -20.99 16.74
C TYR A 495 12.20 -20.00 16.12
N CYS A 496 11.23 -20.50 15.35
CA CYS A 496 10.12 -19.69 14.81
C CYS A 496 8.87 -19.85 15.69
N GLY A 497 8.03 -18.82 15.75
CA GLY A 497 6.76 -18.82 16.50
C GLY A 497 6.67 -17.76 17.60
N GLY A 498 7.81 -17.26 18.07
CA GLY A 498 7.86 -16.24 19.11
C GLY A 498 7.22 -16.73 20.41
N GLN A 499 6.09 -16.13 20.81
CA GLN A 499 5.33 -16.56 21.99
C GLN A 499 4.49 -17.84 21.77
N ALA A 500 4.48 -18.40 20.56
CA ALA A 500 3.74 -19.59 20.20
C ALA A 500 4.71 -20.75 19.93
N TYR A 501 4.98 -21.58 20.94
CA TYR A 501 5.90 -22.72 20.83
C TYR A 501 5.48 -23.86 21.76
N SER A 502 6.13 -25.02 21.62
CA SER A 502 5.89 -26.19 22.47
C SER A 502 7.17 -26.62 23.20
N ILE A 503 7.00 -27.08 24.44
CA ILE A 503 8.08 -27.65 25.28
C ILE A 503 7.93 -29.16 25.41
N PRO A 504 9.02 -29.90 25.60
CA PRO A 504 8.96 -31.31 25.94
C PRO A 504 8.47 -31.52 27.38
N ILE A 505 7.69 -32.56 27.61
CA ILE A 505 7.28 -33.05 28.94
C ILE A 505 7.40 -34.58 29.01
N ASP A 506 7.44 -35.12 30.23
CA ASP A 506 7.61 -36.56 30.45
C ASP A 506 6.30 -37.31 30.18
N LYS A 507 6.25 -38.01 29.04
CA LYS A 507 5.05 -38.75 28.59
C LYS A 507 4.57 -39.79 29.59
N GLU A 508 5.47 -40.51 30.25
CA GLU A 508 5.08 -41.57 31.19
C GLU A 508 4.48 -40.96 32.47
N LYS A 509 4.88 -39.74 32.83
CA LYS A 509 4.32 -39.01 33.98
C LYS A 509 3.07 -38.20 33.67
N THR A 510 2.89 -37.74 32.44
CA THR A 510 1.89 -36.71 32.09
C THR A 510 0.92 -37.14 30.99
N GLY A 511 1.18 -38.25 30.31
CA GLY A 511 0.33 -38.81 29.27
C GLY A 511 0.62 -38.30 27.87
N ALA A 512 1.42 -37.25 27.74
CA ALA A 512 1.84 -36.67 26.47
C ALA A 512 3.30 -36.22 26.54
N SER A 513 4.00 -36.18 25.41
CA SER A 513 5.43 -35.83 25.37
C SER A 513 5.70 -34.35 25.12
N TRP A 514 4.66 -33.53 24.93
CA TRP A 514 4.80 -32.10 24.62
C TRP A 514 3.64 -31.26 25.16
N LEU A 515 3.90 -29.97 25.34
CA LEU A 515 2.94 -28.97 25.83
C LEU A 515 3.13 -27.64 25.11
N ASN A 516 2.04 -27.01 24.64
CA ASN A 516 2.12 -25.64 24.13
C ASN A 516 2.34 -24.62 25.25
N GLN A 517 3.28 -23.70 25.04
CA GLN A 517 3.56 -22.53 25.87
C GLN A 517 3.06 -21.25 25.22
N GLY A 518 2.53 -20.35 26.06
CA GLY A 518 1.98 -19.06 25.64
C GLY A 518 0.66 -19.21 24.88
N VAL A 519 0.73 -19.33 23.55
CA VAL A 519 -0.45 -19.52 22.70
C VAL A 519 -0.88 -20.98 22.70
N GLN A 520 -2.14 -21.25 23.04
CA GLN A 520 -2.65 -22.63 23.15
C GLN A 520 -3.87 -22.93 22.27
N GLY A 521 -4.65 -21.91 21.92
CA GLY A 521 -5.90 -22.08 21.19
C GLY A 521 -6.54 -20.77 20.77
N GLY A 522 -7.75 -20.86 20.23
CA GLY A 522 -8.47 -19.71 19.70
C GLY A 522 -9.95 -20.01 19.46
N SER A 523 -10.62 -19.10 18.76
CA SER A 523 -12.01 -19.26 18.33
C SER A 523 -12.08 -19.65 16.86
N TYR A 524 -13.22 -20.20 16.45
CA TYR A 524 -13.53 -20.51 15.05
C TYR A 524 -13.50 -19.30 14.10
N ILE A 525 -13.37 -18.07 14.62
CA ILE A 525 -13.13 -16.87 13.80
C ILE A 525 -11.69 -16.76 13.27
N PHE A 526 -10.78 -17.66 13.65
CA PHE A 526 -9.36 -17.58 13.27
C PHE A 526 -9.05 -18.18 11.88
N HIS A 527 -9.78 -17.73 10.86
CA HIS A 527 -9.76 -18.30 9.51
C HIS A 527 -8.34 -18.23 8.88
N HIS A 528 -7.61 -17.13 9.09
CA HIS A 528 -6.24 -17.00 8.57
C HIS A 528 -5.27 -17.93 9.29
N THR A 529 -5.43 -18.12 10.60
CA THR A 529 -4.60 -19.04 11.38
C THR A 529 -4.81 -20.49 10.95
N MET A 530 -6.07 -20.95 10.86
CA MET A 530 -6.39 -22.32 10.48
C MET A 530 -5.95 -22.65 9.06
N THR A 531 -6.07 -21.70 8.13
CA THR A 531 -5.51 -21.89 6.78
C THR A 531 -3.98 -22.01 6.78
N MET A 532 -3.26 -21.32 7.67
CA MET A 532 -1.80 -21.52 7.79
C MET A 532 -1.46 -22.89 8.37
N PHE A 533 -2.24 -23.41 9.33
CA PHE A 533 -2.07 -24.79 9.79
C PHE A 533 -2.25 -25.77 8.64
N ALA A 534 -3.35 -25.65 7.88
CA ALA A 534 -3.64 -26.51 6.73
C ALA A 534 -2.52 -26.52 5.69
N ARG A 535 -2.00 -25.34 5.33
CA ARG A 535 -0.90 -25.18 4.35
C ARG A 535 0.40 -25.85 4.77
N ASN A 536 0.54 -26.16 6.06
CA ASN A 536 1.71 -26.86 6.61
C ASN A 536 1.40 -28.29 7.07
N GLY A 537 0.19 -28.81 6.81
CA GLY A 537 -0.20 -30.18 7.15
C GLY A 537 -0.65 -30.37 8.61
N PHE A 538 -1.05 -29.31 9.28
CA PHE A 538 -1.54 -29.34 10.66
C PHE A 538 -3.01 -28.91 10.75
N TRP A 539 -3.65 -29.21 11.87
CA TRP A 539 -5.02 -28.82 12.17
C TRP A 539 -5.19 -28.50 13.66
N ALA A 540 -6.24 -27.75 13.99
CA ALA A 540 -6.70 -27.51 15.34
C ALA A 540 -7.88 -28.43 15.70
N ASP A 541 -7.95 -28.88 16.95
CA ASP A 541 -9.04 -29.72 17.45
C ASP A 541 -10.09 -28.90 18.23
N PRO A 542 -11.37 -29.31 18.23
CA PRO A 542 -12.43 -28.62 18.95
C PRO A 542 -12.30 -28.84 20.46
N VAL A 543 -12.61 -27.82 21.26
CA VAL A 543 -12.79 -27.92 22.71
C VAL A 543 -13.97 -27.09 23.18
N LYS A 544 -14.66 -27.57 24.22
CA LYS A 544 -15.76 -26.86 24.88
C LYS A 544 -15.25 -26.28 26.19
N LEU A 545 -15.03 -24.96 26.23
CA LEU A 545 -14.38 -24.31 27.34
C LEU A 545 -15.19 -24.40 28.64
N GLN A 546 -14.55 -24.85 29.71
CA GLN A 546 -15.11 -24.88 31.06
C GLN A 546 -14.22 -24.04 32.00
N VAL A 547 -14.82 -23.14 32.76
CA VAL A 547 -14.09 -22.23 33.66
C VAL A 547 -14.37 -22.49 35.13
N SER A 548 -13.42 -22.14 35.98
CA SER A 548 -13.52 -22.21 37.45
C SER A 548 -12.98 -20.93 38.07
N PHE A 549 -13.86 -19.99 38.44
CA PHE A 549 -13.46 -18.69 38.96
C PHE A 549 -13.82 -18.56 40.45
N GLY A 550 -12.84 -18.15 41.25
CA GLY A 550 -12.95 -18.12 42.70
C GLY A 550 -12.78 -19.50 43.34
N LYS A 551 -12.90 -19.55 44.67
CA LYS A 551 -12.82 -20.76 45.49
C LYS A 551 -13.80 -20.65 46.66
N GLY A 552 -14.38 -21.76 47.10
CA GLY A 552 -15.32 -21.78 48.22
C GLY A 552 -16.52 -20.87 47.96
N ASP A 553 -16.87 -19.99 48.91
CA ASP A 553 -18.04 -19.11 48.78
C ASP A 553 -17.96 -18.10 47.60
N GLN A 554 -16.77 -17.89 47.03
CA GLN A 554 -16.55 -17.04 45.86
C GLN A 554 -16.60 -17.81 44.54
N PHE A 555 -16.71 -19.15 44.58
CA PHE A 555 -16.61 -19.99 43.41
C PHE A 555 -17.84 -19.87 42.49
N TRP A 556 -17.58 -19.74 41.19
CA TRP A 556 -18.57 -19.87 40.13
C TRP A 556 -17.97 -20.45 38.85
N THR A 557 -18.85 -21.01 38.02
CA THR A 557 -18.51 -21.62 36.74
C THR A 557 -19.60 -21.36 35.69
N ASN A 558 -19.26 -21.52 34.41
CA ASN A 558 -20.23 -21.54 33.32
C ASN A 558 -21.00 -22.87 33.21
N VAL A 559 -20.56 -23.94 33.89
CA VAL A 559 -21.11 -25.28 33.72
C VAL A 559 -22.38 -25.50 34.54
N TYR A 560 -22.34 -25.20 35.84
CA TYR A 560 -23.47 -25.37 36.77
C TYR A 560 -23.68 -24.13 37.66
N PRO A 561 -24.90 -23.92 38.20
CA PRO A 561 -25.20 -22.78 39.05
C PRO A 561 -24.52 -22.90 40.44
N THR A 562 -24.01 -21.79 40.97
CA THR A 562 -23.35 -21.77 42.29
C THR A 562 -23.98 -20.77 43.25
N LYS A 563 -23.73 -20.96 44.56
CA LYS A 563 -24.11 -20.04 45.64
C LYS A 563 -23.65 -18.60 45.38
N MET A 564 -22.48 -18.41 44.78
CA MET A 564 -21.96 -17.09 44.42
C MET A 564 -22.89 -16.36 43.44
N LEU A 565 -23.34 -17.04 42.38
CA LEU A 565 -24.26 -16.46 41.39
C LEU A 565 -25.68 -16.29 41.95
N GLU A 566 -26.12 -17.18 42.84
CA GLU A 566 -27.40 -17.04 43.54
C GLU A 566 -27.42 -15.80 44.45
N LYS A 567 -26.38 -15.65 45.30
CA LYS A 567 -26.17 -14.50 46.19
C LYS A 567 -26.23 -13.18 45.42
N HIS A 568 -25.62 -13.13 44.23
CA HIS A 568 -25.59 -11.95 43.37
C HIS A 568 -26.62 -11.96 42.23
N SER A 569 -27.68 -12.76 42.31
CA SER A 569 -28.69 -12.92 41.24
C SER A 569 -29.35 -11.60 40.78
N LYS A 570 -29.56 -10.65 41.69
CA LYS A 570 -30.03 -9.29 41.35
C LYS A 570 -29.00 -8.52 40.51
N GLU A 571 -27.71 -8.68 40.79
CA GLU A 571 -26.63 -8.06 40.05
C GLU A 571 -26.40 -8.74 38.70
N VAL A 572 -26.58 -10.06 38.59
CA VAL A 572 -26.59 -10.78 37.30
C VAL A 572 -27.65 -10.20 36.36
N LYS A 573 -28.89 -10.01 36.85
CA LYS A 573 -29.96 -9.35 36.07
C LYS A 573 -29.59 -7.92 35.70
N LYS A 574 -28.96 -7.17 36.61
CA LYS A 574 -28.47 -5.81 36.35
C LYS A 574 -27.39 -5.80 35.27
N PHE A 575 -26.44 -6.74 35.32
CA PHE A 575 -25.38 -6.92 34.34
C PHE A 575 -25.95 -7.22 32.95
N PHE A 576 -26.90 -8.16 32.86
CA PHE A 576 -27.62 -8.45 31.62
C PHE A 576 -28.30 -7.20 31.01
N ASN A 577 -28.93 -6.37 31.84
CA ASN A 577 -29.54 -5.11 31.38
C ASN A 577 -28.50 -4.04 31.03
N MET A 578 -27.39 -3.95 31.78
CA MET A 578 -26.27 -3.06 31.48
C MET A 578 -25.71 -3.34 30.09
N LEU A 579 -25.48 -4.61 29.73
CA LEU A 579 -24.98 -4.99 28.40
C LEU A 579 -25.88 -4.45 27.28
N LYS A 580 -27.20 -4.49 27.44
CA LYS A 580 -28.16 -3.91 26.48
C LYS A 580 -28.04 -2.39 26.37
N ILE A 581 -27.87 -1.70 27.51
CA ILE A 581 -27.70 -0.25 27.55
C ILE A 581 -26.39 0.14 26.87
N VAL A 582 -25.28 -0.50 27.22
CA VAL A 582 -23.96 -0.25 26.62
C VAL A 582 -24.00 -0.46 25.11
N ARG A 583 -24.66 -1.53 24.65
CA ARG A 583 -24.84 -1.80 23.22
C ARG A 583 -25.69 -0.73 22.51
N THR A 584 -26.76 -0.27 23.16
CA THR A 584 -27.68 0.73 22.58
C THR A 584 -27.02 2.10 22.49
N PHE A 585 -26.20 2.46 23.46
CA PHE A 585 -25.52 3.74 23.58
C PHE A 585 -24.01 3.63 23.32
N GLU A 586 -23.64 2.77 22.36
CA GLU A 586 -22.27 2.33 22.08
C GLU A 586 -21.25 3.48 22.00
N ILE A 587 -21.60 4.58 21.34
CA ILE A 587 -20.74 5.76 21.13
C ILE A 587 -20.24 6.35 22.45
N PHE A 588 -21.05 6.33 23.52
CA PHE A 588 -20.69 6.90 24.82
C PHE A 588 -19.83 5.98 25.67
N PHE A 589 -20.02 4.68 25.52
CA PHE A 589 -19.37 3.67 26.36
C PHE A 589 -18.15 3.03 25.70
N ALA A 590 -17.99 3.17 24.39
CA ALA A 590 -17.00 2.44 23.60
C ALA A 590 -15.59 2.43 24.20
N LEU A 591 -15.07 3.62 24.56
CA LEU A 591 -13.73 3.80 25.11
C LEU A 591 -13.72 3.96 26.64
N MET A 592 -14.87 3.87 27.30
CA MET A 592 -14.96 4.01 28.75
C MET A 592 -14.27 2.82 29.44
N PRO A 593 -13.31 3.03 30.35
CA PRO A 593 -12.73 1.94 31.13
C PRO A 593 -13.77 1.18 31.94
N ILE A 594 -13.65 -0.15 32.03
CA ILE A 594 -14.61 -1.01 32.76
C ILE A 594 -14.74 -0.59 34.23
N LYS A 595 -13.66 -0.14 34.89
CA LYS A 595 -13.73 0.35 36.27
C LYS A 595 -14.70 1.53 36.47
N LEU A 596 -14.90 2.36 35.44
CA LEU A 596 -15.87 3.45 35.49
C LEU A 596 -17.28 2.94 35.19
N LEU A 597 -17.41 2.01 34.25
CA LEU A 597 -18.68 1.35 33.93
C LEU A 597 -19.27 0.65 35.17
N VAL A 598 -18.46 -0.14 35.87
CA VAL A 598 -18.87 -0.87 37.08
C VAL A 598 -19.37 0.09 38.17
N LYS A 599 -18.68 1.23 38.35
CA LYS A 599 -19.08 2.28 39.30
C LYS A 599 -20.39 2.95 38.89
N LEU A 600 -20.53 3.30 37.61
CA LEU A 600 -21.71 3.97 37.06
C LEU A 600 -22.98 3.15 37.29
N PHE A 601 -22.90 1.83 37.09
CA PHE A 601 -24.03 0.91 37.29
C PHE A 601 -24.15 0.38 38.73
N ARG A 602 -23.34 0.89 39.66
CA ARG A 602 -23.40 0.60 41.10
C ARG A 602 -23.38 -0.92 41.39
N PHE A 603 -22.43 -1.64 40.80
CA PHE A 603 -22.16 -3.02 41.20
C PHE A 603 -21.42 -3.08 42.54
N SER A 604 -21.64 -4.15 43.30
CA SER A 604 -20.86 -4.44 44.50
C SER A 604 -19.40 -4.71 44.13
N GLN A 605 -18.49 -4.42 45.06
CA GLN A 605 -17.06 -4.72 44.89
C GLN A 605 -16.84 -6.22 44.70
N GLU A 606 -17.60 -7.05 45.43
CA GLU A 606 -17.52 -8.51 45.31
C GLU A 606 -17.93 -8.98 43.91
N PHE A 607 -19.11 -8.59 43.40
CA PHE A 607 -19.53 -8.98 42.05
C PHE A 607 -18.59 -8.47 40.96
N ALA A 608 -18.12 -7.22 41.08
CA ALA A 608 -17.22 -6.62 40.11
C ALA A 608 -15.90 -7.39 39.97
N ASN A 609 -15.27 -7.71 41.11
CA ASN A 609 -13.93 -8.30 41.14
C ASN A 609 -13.92 -9.83 41.03
N VAL A 610 -14.97 -10.50 41.49
CA VAL A 610 -15.06 -11.97 41.47
C VAL A 610 -15.74 -12.50 40.20
N VAL A 611 -16.62 -11.70 39.58
CA VAL A 611 -17.42 -12.15 38.43
C VAL A 611 -17.11 -11.33 37.17
N ALA A 612 -17.38 -10.03 37.17
CA ALA A 612 -17.35 -9.23 35.94
C ALA A 612 -15.95 -9.01 35.35
N LEU A 613 -14.95 -8.68 36.17
CA LEU A 613 -13.57 -8.42 35.72
C LEU A 613 -12.84 -9.71 35.27
N PRO A 614 -12.93 -10.85 36.00
CA PRO A 614 -12.34 -12.12 35.57
C PRO A 614 -12.81 -12.59 34.18
N MET A 615 -14.07 -12.33 33.82
CA MET A 615 -14.63 -12.68 32.49
C MET A 615 -13.88 -12.00 31.32
N VAL A 616 -13.18 -10.89 31.56
CA VAL A 616 -12.40 -10.16 30.54
C VAL A 616 -10.93 -10.56 30.56
N ALA A 617 -10.39 -10.89 31.73
CA ALA A 617 -8.98 -11.22 31.91
C ALA A 617 -8.52 -12.39 31.02
N LEU A 618 -9.37 -13.40 30.86
CA LEU A 618 -9.14 -14.57 30.02
C LEU A 618 -8.83 -14.21 28.56
N PHE A 619 -9.72 -13.47 27.90
CA PHE A 619 -9.71 -13.38 26.44
C PHE A 619 -8.65 -12.44 25.89
N LEU A 620 -8.34 -11.38 26.64
CA LEU A 620 -7.38 -10.36 26.18
C LEU A 620 -5.98 -10.57 26.74
N GLY A 621 -5.78 -11.58 27.60
CA GLY A 621 -4.51 -11.74 28.33
C GLY A 621 -4.13 -10.47 29.09
N THR A 622 -5.12 -9.66 29.50
CA THR A 622 -4.90 -8.37 30.16
C THR A 622 -4.57 -8.50 31.63
N GLY A 623 -4.82 -9.68 32.21
CA GLY A 623 -4.59 -9.95 33.61
C GLY A 623 -5.17 -8.85 34.52
N ASN A 624 -4.34 -8.33 35.42
CA ASN A 624 -4.72 -7.28 36.37
C ASN A 624 -4.87 -5.87 35.74
N TYR A 625 -4.83 -5.73 34.41
CA TYR A 625 -5.23 -4.52 33.69
C TYR A 625 -6.68 -4.57 33.15
N ALA A 626 -7.42 -5.66 33.38
CA ALA A 626 -8.84 -5.77 33.02
C ALA A 626 -9.69 -4.53 33.40
N PRO A 627 -9.49 -3.86 34.57
CA PRO A 627 -10.26 -2.65 34.91
C PRO A 627 -10.05 -1.45 33.97
N ASP A 628 -8.93 -1.39 33.26
CA ASP A 628 -8.56 -0.32 32.32
C ASP A 628 -8.91 -0.62 30.86
N VAL A 629 -9.43 -1.82 30.58
CA VAL A 629 -9.90 -2.22 29.24
C VAL A 629 -11.18 -1.43 28.89
N PRO A 630 -11.40 -1.06 27.61
CA PRO A 630 -12.65 -0.45 27.18
C PRO A 630 -13.87 -1.33 27.43
N ALA A 631 -14.96 -0.74 27.88
CA ALA A 631 -16.24 -1.39 28.14
C ALA A 631 -16.82 -2.09 26.91
N MET A 632 -16.50 -1.61 25.70
CA MET A 632 -16.85 -2.30 24.45
C MET A 632 -16.36 -3.74 24.42
N MET A 633 -15.15 -4.02 24.90
CA MET A 633 -14.58 -5.36 24.82
C MET A 633 -15.38 -6.33 25.69
N LEU A 634 -15.71 -5.92 26.92
CA LEU A 634 -16.60 -6.67 27.81
C LEU A 634 -17.98 -6.88 27.18
N GLU A 635 -18.57 -5.83 26.61
CA GLU A 635 -19.88 -5.90 25.96
C GLU A 635 -19.86 -6.93 24.84
N ARG A 636 -18.87 -6.85 23.96
CA ARG A 636 -18.78 -7.71 22.78
C ARG A 636 -18.49 -9.16 23.13
N LEU A 637 -17.72 -9.42 24.19
CA LEU A 637 -17.49 -10.77 24.71
C LEU A 637 -18.79 -11.47 25.13
N CYS A 638 -19.79 -10.71 25.57
CA CYS A 638 -21.07 -11.25 26.02
C CYS A 638 -22.15 -11.23 24.94
N THR A 639 -22.15 -10.24 24.05
CA THR A 639 -23.29 -9.99 23.15
C THR A 639 -23.01 -10.27 21.67
N SER A 640 -21.76 -10.53 21.29
CA SER A 640 -21.38 -10.75 19.90
C SER A 640 -21.58 -12.21 19.48
N PRO A 641 -22.43 -12.52 18.49
CA PRO A 641 -22.59 -13.88 17.97
C PRO A 641 -21.40 -14.35 17.12
N THR A 642 -20.40 -13.50 16.88
CA THR A 642 -19.23 -13.83 16.06
C THR A 642 -18.04 -14.28 16.91
N TYR A 643 -17.67 -13.51 17.93
CA TYR A 643 -16.51 -13.77 18.77
C TYR A 643 -16.80 -13.72 20.28
N GLY A 644 -18.06 -13.53 20.67
CA GLY A 644 -18.45 -13.46 22.06
C GLY A 644 -18.35 -14.81 22.73
N MET A 645 -17.33 -15.01 23.56
CA MET A 645 -17.16 -16.24 24.34
C MET A 645 -18.38 -16.53 25.22
N TRP A 646 -18.93 -15.49 25.85
CA TRP A 646 -20.08 -15.58 26.75
C TRP A 646 -21.41 -15.36 26.03
N TYR A 647 -21.44 -15.53 24.71
CA TYR A 647 -22.65 -15.35 23.90
C TYR A 647 -23.51 -16.62 23.85
N PRO A 648 -24.84 -16.51 23.99
CA PRO A 648 -25.59 -15.31 24.37
C PRO A 648 -25.49 -15.04 25.88
N PRO A 649 -25.66 -13.78 26.32
CA PRO A 649 -25.63 -13.47 27.74
C PRO A 649 -26.85 -14.09 28.43
N ASP A 650 -26.66 -14.59 29.63
CA ASP A 650 -27.73 -15.19 30.45
C ASP A 650 -28.22 -14.17 31.51
N LYS A 651 -29.51 -14.23 31.85
CA LYS A 651 -30.12 -13.41 32.92
C LYS A 651 -30.19 -14.14 34.26
N ASN A 652 -30.00 -15.46 34.24
CA ASN A 652 -30.03 -16.37 35.38
C ASN A 652 -28.65 -16.94 35.73
N SER A 653 -27.66 -16.66 34.88
CA SER A 653 -26.23 -16.82 35.12
C SER A 653 -25.50 -15.67 34.41
N VAL A 654 -24.22 -15.43 34.67
CA VAL A 654 -23.42 -14.53 33.79
C VAL A 654 -22.95 -15.23 32.52
N ALA A 655 -22.82 -16.57 32.58
CA ALA A 655 -22.53 -17.47 31.47
C ALA A 655 -23.12 -18.85 31.80
N SER A 656 -23.74 -19.50 30.83
CA SER A 656 -24.33 -20.84 30.99
C SER A 656 -24.09 -21.77 29.80
N ASN A 657 -23.37 -21.28 28.79
CA ASN A 657 -22.94 -22.05 27.64
C ASN A 657 -21.56 -22.69 27.89
N LEU A 658 -21.23 -23.67 27.06
CA LEU A 658 -19.86 -24.19 26.90
C LEU A 658 -19.29 -23.60 25.61
N PRO A 659 -18.51 -22.49 25.67
CA PRO A 659 -18.08 -21.78 24.48
C PRO A 659 -17.26 -22.70 23.57
N PRO A 660 -17.61 -22.82 22.27
CA PRO A 660 -16.85 -23.62 21.32
C PRO A 660 -15.54 -22.90 20.98
N MET A 661 -14.44 -23.57 21.24
CA MET A 661 -13.08 -23.11 20.99
C MET A 661 -12.33 -24.17 20.17
N ILE A 662 -11.14 -23.81 19.72
CA ILE A 662 -10.19 -24.70 19.06
C ILE A 662 -8.87 -24.66 19.79
N VAL A 663 -8.17 -25.78 19.86
CA VAL A 663 -6.82 -25.89 20.44
C VAL A 663 -5.82 -26.24 19.37
N PHE A 664 -4.65 -25.62 19.50
CA PHE A 664 -3.64 -25.63 18.45
C PHE A 664 -2.81 -26.92 18.47
N PRO A 665 -2.26 -27.32 17.33
CA PRO A 665 -1.35 -28.46 17.23
C PRO A 665 -0.04 -28.17 17.98
N ASN A 666 0.92 -29.11 17.93
CA ASN A 666 2.29 -28.85 18.36
C ASN A 666 2.86 -27.67 17.56
N LEU A 667 2.99 -26.51 18.22
CA LEU A 667 3.39 -25.26 17.61
C LEU A 667 4.86 -25.27 17.18
N SER A 668 5.74 -25.93 17.93
CA SER A 668 7.15 -26.07 17.54
C SER A 668 7.29 -26.85 16.22
N ASP A 669 6.58 -27.98 16.08
CA ASP A 669 6.58 -28.78 14.84
C ASP A 669 5.95 -28.01 13.66
N PHE A 670 4.86 -27.29 13.93
CA PHE A 670 4.20 -26.44 12.94
C PHE A 670 5.11 -25.33 12.40
N TYR A 671 5.70 -24.53 13.29
CA TYR A 671 6.56 -23.42 12.90
C TYR A 671 7.87 -23.89 12.26
N GLU A 672 8.41 -25.04 12.69
CA GLU A 672 9.57 -25.64 12.05
C GLU A 672 9.26 -26.13 10.63
N THR A 673 8.08 -26.73 10.43
CA THR A 673 7.61 -27.12 9.09
C THR A 673 7.41 -25.90 8.20
N TRP A 674 6.80 -24.84 8.74
CA TRP A 674 6.61 -23.58 8.02
C TRP A 674 7.95 -22.94 7.64
N ARG A 675 8.93 -22.92 8.55
CA ARG A 675 10.30 -22.46 8.28
C ARG A 675 10.91 -23.21 7.10
N LYS A 676 10.87 -24.55 7.12
CA LYS A 676 11.40 -25.38 6.03
C LYS A 676 10.71 -25.06 4.70
N ASN A 677 9.40 -24.84 4.72
CA ASN A 677 8.63 -24.48 3.53
C ASN A 677 9.01 -23.09 2.97
N LEU A 678 9.25 -22.10 3.83
CA LEU A 678 9.74 -20.78 3.42
C LEU A 678 11.14 -20.86 2.79
N ILE A 679 12.04 -21.65 3.37
CA ILE A 679 13.39 -21.87 2.81
C ILE A 679 13.28 -22.50 1.41
N LYS A 680 12.40 -23.51 1.24
CA LYS A 680 12.12 -24.11 -0.09
C LYS A 680 11.59 -23.11 -1.11
N LYS A 681 10.87 -22.06 -0.65
CA LYS A 681 10.39 -20.96 -1.49
C LYS A 681 11.44 -19.86 -1.74
N GLY A 682 12.67 -20.04 -1.27
CA GLY A 682 13.78 -19.10 -1.48
C GLY A 682 13.85 -17.95 -0.48
N VAL A 683 13.14 -18.04 0.65
CA VAL A 683 13.29 -17.08 1.76
C VAL A 683 14.56 -17.38 2.54
N THR A 684 15.35 -16.35 2.83
CA THR A 684 16.50 -16.46 3.74
C THR A 684 16.00 -16.36 5.18
N VAL A 685 16.07 -17.46 5.94
CA VAL A 685 15.69 -17.48 7.36
C VAL A 685 16.96 -17.49 8.23
N ARG A 686 17.10 -16.51 9.12
CA ARG A 686 18.23 -16.41 10.06
C ARG A 686 17.73 -16.32 11.49
N LEU A 687 17.80 -17.43 12.20
CA LEU A 687 17.52 -17.49 13.63
C LEU A 687 18.77 -17.14 14.42
N SER A 688 18.63 -16.87 15.72
CA SER A 688 19.73 -16.37 16.57
C SER A 688 20.45 -15.19 15.91
N THR A 689 19.69 -14.28 15.30
CA THR A 689 20.16 -13.07 14.62
C THR A 689 19.33 -11.91 15.13
N GLU A 690 19.95 -11.03 15.92
CA GLU A 690 19.27 -9.89 16.49
C GLU A 690 19.54 -8.63 15.67
N VAL A 691 18.48 -7.93 15.25
CA VAL A 691 18.58 -6.54 14.79
C VAL A 691 18.75 -5.67 16.02
N THR A 692 19.90 -5.01 16.15
CA THR A 692 20.16 -4.12 17.29
C THR A 692 19.64 -2.72 17.05
N MET A 693 19.65 -2.26 15.78
CA MET A 693 19.35 -0.87 15.45
C MET A 693 18.98 -0.66 13.98
N VAL A 694 18.04 0.25 13.72
CA VAL A 694 17.72 0.78 12.39
C VAL A 694 18.30 2.19 12.26
N THR A 695 19.48 2.26 11.65
CA THR A 695 20.31 3.49 11.61
C THR A 695 19.81 4.49 10.59
N LYS A 696 19.25 4.03 9.47
CA LYS A 696 18.82 4.89 8.37
C LYS A 696 17.52 4.39 7.73
N ARG A 697 16.64 5.34 7.41
CA ARG A 697 15.39 5.13 6.66
C ARG A 697 15.09 6.36 5.80
N ASP A 698 15.47 6.30 4.52
CA ASP A 698 15.37 7.41 3.58
C ASP A 698 14.98 6.93 2.17
N LYS A 699 15.05 7.82 1.16
CA LYS A 699 14.68 7.51 -0.23
C LYS A 699 15.48 6.37 -0.87
N ASN A 700 16.59 5.97 -0.28
CA ASN A 700 17.47 4.89 -0.77
C ASN A 700 17.20 3.56 -0.04
N GLY A 701 16.25 3.50 0.89
CA GLY A 701 15.89 2.28 1.61
C GLY A 701 16.22 2.35 3.11
N VAL A 702 16.58 1.19 3.67
CA VAL A 702 16.77 0.97 5.10
C VAL A 702 18.17 0.41 5.36
N THR A 703 18.84 0.93 6.39
CA THR A 703 20.11 0.38 6.89
C THR A 703 19.90 -0.10 8.32
N VAL A 704 20.30 -1.33 8.59
CA VAL A 704 20.19 -1.97 9.90
C VAL A 704 21.54 -2.44 10.40
N LYS A 705 21.67 -2.54 11.72
CA LYS A 705 22.74 -3.27 12.37
C LYS A 705 22.22 -4.57 12.94
N VAL A 706 23.00 -5.63 12.80
CA VAL A 706 22.66 -6.96 13.29
C VAL A 706 23.84 -7.61 13.99
N ILE A 707 23.54 -8.48 14.96
CA ILE A 707 24.50 -9.36 15.63
C ILE A 707 24.06 -10.82 15.48
N SER A 708 25.02 -11.72 15.53
CA SER A 708 24.73 -13.15 15.76
C SER A 708 24.59 -13.39 17.26
N ARG A 709 23.61 -14.20 17.65
CA ARG A 709 23.33 -14.58 19.04
C ARG A 709 23.82 -16.00 19.29
N THR A 710 24.29 -16.26 20.50
CA THR A 710 24.60 -17.62 20.93
C THR A 710 23.31 -18.34 21.34
N PRO A 711 22.94 -19.48 20.70
CA PRO A 711 21.74 -20.22 21.07
C PRO A 711 21.80 -20.73 22.53
N ALA A 712 20.71 -20.54 23.27
CA ALA A 712 20.51 -21.19 24.57
C ALA A 712 20.29 -22.71 24.40
N SER A 713 20.53 -23.49 25.45
CA SER A 713 20.38 -24.96 25.44
C SER A 713 18.96 -25.42 25.11
N ASP A 714 17.95 -24.62 25.46
CA ASP A 714 16.54 -24.86 25.15
C ASP A 714 16.07 -24.10 23.90
N ASN A 715 17.00 -23.51 23.13
CA ASN A 715 16.77 -22.64 21.97
C ASN A 715 16.05 -21.31 22.28
N HIS A 716 15.65 -21.07 23.52
CA HIS A 716 14.95 -19.87 23.95
C HIS A 716 15.95 -18.84 24.50
N ASN A 717 16.55 -18.09 23.57
CA ASN A 717 17.58 -17.11 23.90
C ASN A 717 17.02 -16.02 24.82
N LYS A 718 17.68 -15.80 25.97
CA LYS A 718 17.40 -14.64 26.83
C LYS A 718 17.75 -13.33 26.09
N ASN A 719 17.20 -12.21 26.56
CA ASN A 719 17.55 -10.88 26.04
C ASN A 719 19.08 -10.66 26.05
N SER A 720 19.64 -10.00 25.03
CA SER A 720 21.06 -9.65 25.02
C SER A 720 21.34 -8.40 25.85
N ALA A 721 22.63 -8.10 26.05
CA ALA A 721 23.09 -6.78 26.47
C ALA A 721 22.59 -5.62 25.56
N TRP A 722 22.16 -5.92 24.32
CA TRP A 722 21.67 -4.95 23.34
C TRP A 722 20.15 -4.70 23.43
N ALA A 723 19.44 -5.43 24.29
CA ALA A 723 18.01 -5.29 24.58
C ALA A 723 17.75 -5.15 26.09
N PRO A 724 18.13 -4.01 26.72
CA PRO A 724 18.19 -3.84 28.17
C PRO A 724 16.83 -3.50 28.77
N ASP A 725 15.86 -4.42 28.74
CA ASP A 725 14.54 -4.21 29.35
C ASP A 725 14.18 -5.29 30.40
N VAL A 726 15.09 -6.21 30.75
CA VAL A 726 14.88 -7.22 31.81
C VAL A 726 16.16 -7.41 32.63
N GLU A 727 16.03 -7.39 33.97
CA GLU A 727 17.14 -7.58 34.92
C GLU A 727 17.99 -8.83 34.62
N GLY A 728 19.31 -8.64 34.53
CA GLY A 728 20.30 -9.71 34.72
C GLY A 728 20.84 -10.42 33.48
N SER A 729 20.51 -10.00 32.25
CA SER A 729 21.04 -10.65 31.04
C SER A 729 22.01 -9.74 30.25
N ASN A 730 23.31 -10.08 30.29
CA ASN A 730 24.38 -9.49 29.46
C ASN A 730 24.83 -10.43 28.34
N ALA A 731 23.93 -11.29 27.84
CA ALA A 731 24.27 -12.24 26.78
C ALA A 731 24.78 -11.50 25.53
N ASP A 732 25.80 -12.06 24.90
CA ASP A 732 26.37 -11.57 23.63
C ASP A 732 26.83 -10.09 23.67
N ALA A 733 27.31 -9.62 24.83
CA ALA A 733 27.82 -8.25 25.00
C ALA A 733 29.00 -7.92 24.06
N ASP A 734 29.87 -8.90 23.80
CA ASP A 734 31.05 -8.77 22.93
C ASP A 734 30.75 -9.09 21.46
N ALA A 735 29.49 -9.34 21.09
CA ALA A 735 29.13 -9.68 19.71
C ALA A 735 29.37 -8.50 18.76
N GLN A 736 30.00 -8.78 17.61
CA GLN A 736 30.31 -7.76 16.62
C GLN A 736 29.08 -7.40 15.77
N GLU A 737 28.72 -6.11 15.77
CA GLU A 737 27.68 -5.60 14.87
C GLU A 737 28.14 -5.59 13.42
N THR A 738 27.28 -6.09 12.53
CA THR A 738 27.43 -5.96 11.07
C THR A 738 26.34 -5.05 10.52
N THR A 739 26.63 -4.35 9.42
CA THR A 739 25.68 -3.43 8.79
C THR A 739 25.12 -4.03 7.51
N GLU A 740 23.80 -4.02 7.38
CA GLU A 740 23.08 -4.55 6.23
C GLU A 740 22.13 -3.51 5.63
N HIS A 741 21.82 -3.67 4.34
CA HIS A 741 20.98 -2.73 3.60
C HIS A 741 19.85 -3.45 2.85
N TYR A 742 18.64 -2.90 2.98
CA TYR A 742 17.40 -3.43 2.43
C TYR A 742 16.59 -2.30 1.79
N ASP A 743 15.70 -2.64 0.85
CA ASP A 743 14.76 -1.67 0.27
C ASP A 743 13.63 -1.33 1.25
N GLU A 744 13.16 -2.34 1.99
CA GLU A 744 12.00 -2.25 2.87
C GLU A 744 12.22 -3.05 4.15
N ILE A 745 11.66 -2.59 5.27
CA ILE A 745 11.64 -3.31 6.55
C ILE A 745 10.20 -3.50 7.05
N VAL A 746 9.92 -4.69 7.56
CA VAL A 746 8.68 -5.01 8.29
C VAL A 746 9.05 -5.40 9.71
N LEU A 747 8.66 -4.57 10.67
CA LEU A 747 8.90 -4.80 12.09
C LEU A 747 7.75 -5.64 12.65
N CYS A 748 8.03 -6.92 12.89
CA CYS A 748 7.14 -7.92 13.49
C CYS A 748 7.45 -8.18 14.97
N VAL A 749 7.72 -7.10 15.69
CA VAL A 749 8.09 -7.07 17.12
C VAL A 749 7.09 -6.23 17.92
N LEU A 750 7.20 -6.22 19.25
CA LEU A 750 6.38 -5.38 20.13
C LEU A 750 6.62 -3.87 19.89
N THR A 751 5.69 -3.02 20.31
CA THR A 751 5.74 -1.57 20.00
C THR A 751 6.95 -0.86 20.60
N ASP A 752 7.29 -1.21 21.83
CA ASP A 752 8.43 -0.72 22.60
C ASP A 752 9.75 -1.20 21.97
N THR A 753 9.81 -2.45 21.54
CA THR A 753 10.94 -3.01 20.79
C THR A 753 11.10 -2.27 19.47
N ALA A 754 10.02 -2.06 18.70
CA ALA A 754 10.08 -1.27 17.46
C ALA A 754 10.59 0.16 17.74
N LYS A 755 10.10 0.80 18.81
CA LYS A 755 10.55 2.14 19.23
C LYS A 755 12.05 2.15 19.58
N ARG A 756 12.53 1.12 20.30
CA ARG A 756 13.96 0.96 20.65
C ARG A 756 14.82 0.81 19.40
N LEU A 757 14.47 -0.11 18.50
CA LEU A 757 15.21 -0.35 17.26
C LEU A 757 15.27 0.90 16.37
N LEU A 758 14.20 1.69 16.35
CA LEU A 758 14.11 2.90 15.55
C LEU A 758 14.77 4.12 16.18
N LYS A 759 15.26 4.08 17.43
CA LYS A 759 15.73 5.25 18.20
C LYS A 759 16.58 6.26 17.40
N PRO A 760 17.53 5.88 16.53
CA PRO A 760 18.33 6.85 15.75
C PRO A 760 17.57 7.50 14.59
N SER A 761 16.55 6.82 14.07
CA SER A 761 15.79 7.21 12.88
C SER A 761 14.32 7.47 13.15
N ILE A 762 13.87 7.45 14.41
CA ILE A 762 12.47 7.57 14.81
C ILE A 762 11.97 9.01 14.63
N THR A 763 10.74 9.17 14.16
CA THR A 763 10.06 10.47 14.11
C THR A 763 9.32 10.77 15.42
N GLY A 764 8.99 12.05 15.67
CA GLY A 764 8.18 12.42 16.84
C GLY A 764 6.80 11.74 16.87
N MET A 765 6.19 11.56 15.69
CA MET A 765 4.92 10.85 15.55
C MET A 765 5.04 9.36 15.88
N GLU A 766 6.05 8.67 15.32
CA GLU A 766 6.33 7.27 15.66
C GLU A 766 6.63 7.09 17.14
N SER A 767 7.47 7.94 17.72
CA SER A 767 7.84 7.86 19.15
C SER A 767 6.64 8.01 20.08
N ARG A 768 5.69 8.89 19.72
CA ARG A 768 4.44 9.09 20.47
C ARG A 768 3.51 7.89 20.35
N ILE A 769 3.24 7.42 19.13
CA ILE A 769 2.30 6.31 18.88
C ILE A 769 2.85 5.02 19.49
N LEU A 770 4.08 4.62 19.14
CA LEU A 770 4.70 3.38 19.63
C LEU A 770 4.95 3.40 21.15
N GLY A 771 5.11 4.58 21.74
CA GLY A 771 5.29 4.75 23.19
C GLY A 771 4.02 4.83 24.02
N SER A 772 2.83 4.75 23.41
CA SER A 772 1.55 4.90 24.13
C SER A 772 0.95 3.57 24.59
N ALA A 773 1.51 2.44 24.15
CA ALA A 773 1.16 1.11 24.62
C ALA A 773 1.67 0.88 26.06
N LYS A 774 0.91 0.12 26.84
CA LYS A 774 1.29 -0.29 28.20
C LYS A 774 1.63 -1.77 28.18
N PHE A 775 2.58 -2.16 29.02
CA PHE A 775 3.02 -3.55 29.15
C PHE A 775 3.03 -3.99 30.61
N ALA A 776 2.92 -5.30 30.81
CA ALA A 776 3.09 -5.98 32.09
C ALA A 776 4.12 -7.10 31.94
N ASN A 777 4.94 -7.28 32.96
CA ASN A 777 5.86 -8.41 33.06
C ASN A 777 5.18 -9.52 33.85
N ASP A 778 4.76 -10.56 33.16
CA ASP A 778 4.07 -11.72 33.74
C ASP A 778 5.02 -12.94 33.73
N ILE A 779 4.84 -13.87 34.66
CA ILE A 779 5.57 -15.14 34.66
C ILE A 779 4.58 -16.30 34.64
N THR A 780 4.80 -17.24 33.73
CA THR A 780 4.11 -18.55 33.72
C THR A 780 5.01 -19.59 34.36
N VAL A 781 4.47 -20.28 35.37
CA VAL A 781 5.09 -21.45 35.98
C VAL A 781 4.32 -22.68 35.50
N THR A 782 5.02 -23.55 34.78
CA THR A 782 4.49 -24.85 34.35
C THR A 782 4.89 -25.89 35.39
N HIS A 783 3.91 -26.61 35.96
CA HIS A 783 4.15 -27.53 37.08
C HIS A 783 3.15 -28.69 37.12
N GLN A 784 3.45 -29.72 37.93
CA GLN A 784 2.55 -30.84 38.25
C GLN A 784 2.05 -30.82 39.71
N ASP A 785 2.18 -29.67 40.38
CA ASP A 785 1.80 -29.55 41.79
C ASP A 785 0.27 -29.50 42.00
N HIS A 786 -0.37 -30.67 41.97
CA HIS A 786 -1.80 -30.83 42.17
C HIS A 786 -2.26 -30.44 43.59
N GLU A 787 -1.37 -30.46 44.60
CA GLU A 787 -1.71 -30.03 45.97
C GLU A 787 -1.84 -28.51 46.05
N TYR A 788 -0.95 -27.77 45.36
CA TYR A 788 -1.13 -26.34 45.13
C TYR A 788 -2.49 -26.07 44.46
N MET A 789 -2.84 -26.84 43.42
CA MET A 789 -4.11 -26.69 42.73
C MET A 789 -5.32 -26.96 43.62
N LYS A 790 -5.31 -28.03 44.43
CA LYS A 790 -6.37 -28.32 45.42
C LYS A 790 -6.46 -27.24 46.49
N LYS A 791 -5.34 -26.63 46.88
CA LYS A 791 -5.29 -25.56 47.88
C LYS A 791 -5.85 -24.25 47.34
N HIS A 792 -5.52 -23.86 46.11
CA HIS A 792 -5.80 -22.51 45.61
C HIS A 792 -7.00 -22.39 44.65
N TYR A 793 -7.45 -23.50 44.05
CA TYR A 793 -8.51 -23.49 43.03
C TYR A 793 -9.62 -24.51 43.31
N GLU A 794 -10.76 -24.36 42.62
CA GLU A 794 -11.85 -25.33 42.63
C GLU A 794 -11.77 -26.19 41.35
N ASN A 795 -11.24 -27.41 41.44
CA ASN A 795 -10.92 -28.23 40.27
C ASN A 795 -12.04 -29.20 39.87
N PHE A 796 -12.95 -29.51 40.81
CA PHE A 796 -13.95 -30.56 40.67
C PHE A 796 -15.37 -30.04 40.94
N TYR A 797 -16.36 -30.88 40.63
CA TYR A 797 -17.74 -30.57 40.98
C TYR A 797 -17.90 -30.49 42.50
N ASN A 798 -18.44 -29.38 42.97
CA ASN A 798 -18.65 -29.11 44.38
C ASN A 798 -20.14 -29.02 44.71
N GLU A 799 -20.69 -30.11 45.26
CA GLU A 799 -22.11 -30.21 45.63
C GLU A 799 -22.51 -29.19 46.70
N GLN A 800 -21.60 -28.83 47.62
CA GLN A 800 -21.89 -27.85 48.66
C GLN A 800 -22.05 -26.43 48.11
N MET A 801 -21.44 -26.14 46.97
CA MET A 801 -21.53 -24.84 46.30
C MET A 801 -22.62 -24.81 45.22
N ALA A 802 -23.10 -25.95 44.76
CA ALA A 802 -24.16 -26.06 43.77
C ALA A 802 -25.52 -25.62 44.32
N VAL A 803 -26.37 -25.03 43.46
CA VAL A 803 -27.76 -24.68 43.81
C VAL A 803 -28.72 -25.29 42.80
N SER A 804 -29.92 -25.71 43.22
CA SER A 804 -30.89 -26.33 42.32
C SER A 804 -31.75 -25.34 41.54
N SER A 805 -31.79 -24.06 41.96
CA SER A 805 -32.52 -23.03 41.23
C SER A 805 -31.87 -21.65 41.36
N ILE A 806 -31.96 -20.83 40.32
CA ILE A 806 -31.62 -19.39 40.38
C ILE A 806 -32.77 -18.62 39.74
N ASN A 807 -33.20 -17.51 40.35
CA ASN A 807 -34.27 -16.66 39.84
C ASN A 807 -35.59 -17.41 39.54
N LYS A 808 -35.90 -18.45 40.33
CA LYS A 808 -37.05 -19.36 40.14
C LYS A 808 -37.00 -20.23 38.89
N GLN A 809 -35.84 -20.32 38.22
CA GLN A 809 -35.60 -21.29 37.16
C GLN A 809 -34.89 -22.51 37.76
N ASP A 810 -35.43 -23.70 37.47
CA ASP A 810 -34.80 -24.98 37.79
C ASP A 810 -33.50 -25.17 36.98
N MET A 811 -32.46 -25.62 37.66
CA MET A 811 -31.12 -25.82 37.12
C MET A 811 -30.57 -27.23 37.42
N THR A 812 -31.43 -28.15 37.86
CA THR A 812 -31.04 -29.51 38.28
C THR A 812 -30.32 -30.28 37.18
N ASP A 813 -30.74 -30.16 35.92
CA ASP A 813 -30.09 -30.79 34.76
C ASP A 813 -28.61 -30.38 34.61
N ARG A 814 -28.28 -29.11 34.89
CA ARG A 814 -26.90 -28.62 34.82
C ARG A 814 -26.03 -29.21 35.93
N ASN A 815 -26.61 -29.40 37.12
CA ASN A 815 -25.92 -30.07 38.22
C ASN A 815 -25.69 -31.55 37.89
N ALA A 816 -26.68 -32.24 37.34
CA ALA A 816 -26.55 -33.64 36.91
C ALA A 816 -25.45 -33.81 35.86
N PHE A 817 -25.43 -32.94 34.83
CA PHE A 817 -24.36 -32.93 33.84
C PHE A 817 -22.97 -32.68 34.47
N ALA A 818 -22.87 -31.69 35.36
CA ALA A 818 -21.59 -31.30 35.95
C ALA A 818 -20.96 -32.35 36.87
N LYS A 819 -21.77 -33.20 37.52
CA LYS A 819 -21.27 -34.28 38.40
C LYS A 819 -20.27 -35.19 37.67
N ASP A 820 -20.57 -35.52 36.41
CA ASP A 820 -19.76 -36.47 35.63
C ASP A 820 -18.87 -35.78 34.58
N ASN A 821 -19.11 -34.50 34.26
CA ASN A 821 -18.48 -33.85 33.09
C ASN A 821 -17.73 -32.55 33.41
N PHE A 822 -17.76 -32.06 34.66
CA PHE A 822 -17.05 -30.83 34.99
C PHE A 822 -15.55 -31.06 35.05
N LYS A 823 -14.83 -30.49 34.08
CA LYS A 823 -13.38 -30.52 33.94
C LYS A 823 -12.89 -29.09 33.81
N ALA A 824 -12.45 -28.49 34.91
CA ALA A 824 -11.95 -27.11 34.89
C ALA A 824 -10.75 -27.01 33.96
N MET A 825 -10.82 -26.13 32.95
CA MET A 825 -9.74 -25.89 31.99
C MET A 825 -9.03 -24.58 32.27
N TYR A 826 -9.79 -23.55 32.60
CA TYR A 826 -9.28 -22.23 32.88
C TYR A 826 -9.77 -21.72 34.23
N LEU A 827 -8.82 -21.37 35.08
CA LEU A 827 -9.06 -21.08 36.47
C LEU A 827 -8.57 -19.66 36.81
N ILE A 828 -9.36 -18.94 37.58
CA ILE A 828 -8.98 -17.63 38.14
C ILE A 828 -9.23 -17.69 39.63
N ARG A 829 -8.27 -17.19 40.40
CA ARG A 829 -8.50 -16.87 41.81
C ARG A 829 -8.15 -15.40 42.07
N MET A 830 -8.85 -14.80 43.01
CA MET A 830 -8.49 -13.49 43.53
C MET A 830 -7.57 -13.66 44.74
N TYR A 831 -6.68 -12.71 44.98
CA TYR A 831 -5.88 -12.72 46.20
C TYR A 831 -6.76 -12.34 47.40
N PRO A 832 -6.79 -13.13 48.49
CA PRO A 832 -7.59 -12.78 49.67
C PRO A 832 -7.24 -11.43 50.29
N LYS A 833 -5.97 -10.99 50.14
CA LYS A 833 -5.47 -9.69 50.62
C LYS A 833 -5.94 -8.50 49.77
N ASP A 834 -6.19 -8.71 48.47
CA ASP A 834 -6.70 -7.69 47.55
C ASP A 834 -7.52 -8.36 46.43
N LEU A 835 -8.84 -8.30 46.57
CA LEU A 835 -9.76 -8.91 45.60
C LEU A 835 -9.66 -8.29 44.20
N THR A 836 -9.07 -7.09 44.06
CA THR A 836 -8.90 -6.44 42.75
C THR A 836 -7.75 -7.03 41.93
N LYS A 837 -7.00 -7.97 42.52
CA LYS A 837 -5.88 -8.68 41.88
C LYS A 837 -6.21 -10.15 41.78
N LEU A 838 -5.81 -10.73 40.66
CA LEU A 838 -6.05 -12.13 40.34
C LEU A 838 -4.77 -12.85 39.93
N GLU A 839 -4.85 -14.18 40.03
CA GLU A 839 -3.90 -15.16 39.56
C GLU A 839 -4.64 -16.10 38.62
N MET A 840 -4.04 -16.40 37.47
CA MET A 840 -4.66 -17.21 36.42
C MET A 840 -3.99 -18.58 36.38
N CYS A 841 -4.73 -19.62 36.02
CA CYS A 841 -4.16 -20.93 35.77
C CYS A 841 -4.89 -21.63 34.62
N PHE A 842 -4.15 -22.39 33.81
CA PHE A 842 -4.72 -23.39 32.91
C PHE A 842 -4.42 -24.78 33.45
N ASP A 843 -5.45 -25.62 33.56
CA ASP A 843 -5.27 -27.06 33.57
C ASP A 843 -5.08 -27.50 32.11
N CYS A 844 -3.82 -27.65 31.73
CA CYS A 844 -3.48 -27.89 30.33
C CYS A 844 -3.83 -29.31 29.90
N THR A 845 -3.92 -30.24 30.83
CA THR A 845 -4.34 -31.64 30.61
C THR A 845 -5.78 -31.70 30.13
N ASN A 846 -6.66 -30.91 30.75
CA ASN A 846 -8.05 -30.81 30.35
C ASN A 846 -8.24 -29.95 29.09
N TYR A 847 -7.37 -28.97 28.87
CA TYR A 847 -7.53 -28.00 27.79
C TYR A 847 -6.91 -28.43 26.45
N GLN A 848 -5.65 -28.88 26.43
CA GLN A 848 -4.92 -29.17 25.19
C GLN A 848 -5.23 -30.58 24.67
N ALA A 849 -5.25 -30.75 23.33
CA ALA A 849 -5.84 -31.93 22.68
C ALA A 849 -4.93 -33.17 22.57
N GLN A 850 -3.67 -33.10 22.99
CA GLN A 850 -2.72 -34.22 22.92
C GLN A 850 -2.83 -35.19 24.10
N PHE A 851 -3.44 -34.75 25.21
CA PHE A 851 -3.56 -35.57 26.40
C PHE A 851 -4.65 -36.63 26.25
N PRO A 852 -4.51 -37.78 26.94
CA PRO A 852 -5.56 -38.78 27.04
C PRO A 852 -6.89 -38.17 27.55
N PRO A 853 -8.06 -38.74 27.19
CA PRO A 853 -9.36 -38.29 27.69
C PRO A 853 -9.47 -38.24 29.21
N GLU A 854 -8.91 -39.26 29.86
CA GLU A 854 -8.87 -39.40 31.30
C GLU A 854 -7.40 -39.50 31.74
N VAL A 855 -7.01 -38.57 32.60
CA VAL A 855 -5.70 -38.51 33.24
C VAL A 855 -5.94 -38.36 34.74
N PRO A 856 -5.27 -39.15 35.61
CA PRO A 856 -5.36 -38.93 37.05
C PRO A 856 -4.92 -37.51 37.41
N PHE A 857 -5.64 -36.85 38.33
CA PHE A 857 -5.42 -35.43 38.63
C PHE A 857 -4.00 -35.14 39.13
N GLU A 858 -3.37 -36.09 39.82
CA GLU A 858 -1.99 -36.03 40.28
C GLU A 858 -0.95 -35.98 39.16
N ASN A 859 -1.32 -36.44 37.96
CA ASN A 859 -0.50 -36.45 36.75
C ASN A 859 -0.76 -35.23 35.85
N HIS A 860 -1.73 -34.37 36.19
CA HIS A 860 -2.04 -33.19 35.39
C HIS A 860 -0.86 -32.21 35.31
N VAL A 861 -0.81 -31.48 34.20
CA VAL A 861 0.12 -30.37 33.96
C VAL A 861 -0.65 -29.05 34.00
N PHE A 862 -0.16 -28.13 34.81
CA PHE A 862 -0.75 -26.81 35.04
C PHE A 862 0.17 -25.70 34.56
N GLN A 863 -0.42 -24.59 34.09
CA GLN A 863 0.28 -23.34 33.81
C GLN A 863 -0.31 -22.25 34.67
N THR A 864 0.33 -21.96 35.80
CA THR A 864 -0.06 -20.87 36.71
C THR A 864 0.65 -19.59 36.31
N ILE A 865 -0.11 -18.51 36.12
CA ILE A 865 0.35 -17.23 35.59
C ILE A 865 0.24 -16.18 36.69
N PHE A 866 1.40 -15.66 37.08
CA PHE A 866 1.52 -14.56 38.02
C PHE A 866 1.71 -13.25 37.25
N LEU A 867 0.80 -12.32 37.51
CA LEU A 867 0.61 -11.14 36.67
C LEU A 867 1.32 -9.93 37.29
N ASN A 868 2.03 -9.18 36.44
CA ASN A 868 2.70 -7.91 36.74
C ASN A 868 3.64 -7.94 37.96
N LYS A 869 4.89 -8.37 37.73
CA LYS A 869 5.95 -8.44 38.76
C LYS A 869 6.09 -7.13 39.53
N ASP A 870 6.22 -6.03 38.80
CA ASP A 870 6.61 -4.73 39.36
C ASP A 870 5.52 -4.16 40.28
N ARG A 871 4.25 -4.39 39.96
CA ARG A 871 3.12 -3.85 40.72
C ARG A 871 2.56 -4.82 41.76
N ASP A 872 2.42 -6.09 41.39
CA ASP A 872 1.59 -7.06 42.12
C ASP A 872 2.44 -8.24 42.68
N GLY A 873 3.75 -8.27 42.45
CA GLY A 873 4.65 -9.38 42.82
C GLY A 873 4.63 -9.76 44.30
N HIS A 874 4.39 -8.81 45.19
CA HIS A 874 4.30 -9.03 46.64
C HIS A 874 3.07 -9.86 47.08
N LEU A 875 2.11 -10.09 46.18
CA LEU A 875 0.93 -10.93 46.43
C LEU A 875 1.12 -12.37 45.95
N TRP A 876 2.09 -12.61 45.07
CA TRP A 876 2.25 -13.89 44.37
C TRP A 876 2.46 -15.04 45.35
N THR A 877 1.81 -16.16 45.06
CA THR A 877 1.97 -17.43 45.79
C THR A 877 2.86 -18.41 45.02
N MET A 878 3.72 -17.88 44.14
CA MET A 878 4.64 -18.68 43.32
C MET A 878 5.57 -19.56 44.17
N ASP A 879 6.01 -19.05 45.32
CA ASP A 879 6.90 -19.76 46.24
C ASP A 879 6.19 -20.88 47.03
N GLU A 880 4.86 -20.99 46.91
CA GLU A 880 4.08 -22.09 47.49
C GLU A 880 3.99 -23.31 46.54
N ILE A 881 4.42 -23.17 45.28
CA ILE A 881 4.52 -24.29 44.34
C ILE A 881 5.79 -25.07 44.69
N ASP A 882 5.65 -26.37 44.90
CA ASP A 882 6.79 -27.26 45.16
C ASP A 882 7.81 -27.19 44.00
N GLU A 883 9.02 -26.69 44.28
CA GLU A 883 10.07 -26.52 43.28
C GLU A 883 10.42 -27.82 42.56
N SER A 884 10.31 -28.97 43.23
CA SER A 884 10.59 -30.29 42.63
C SER A 884 9.56 -30.71 41.58
N LYS A 885 8.37 -30.08 41.58
CA LYS A 885 7.28 -30.32 40.63
C LYS A 885 7.19 -29.26 39.54
N ILE A 886 8.08 -28.27 39.54
CA ILE A 886 8.15 -27.26 38.48
C ILE A 886 8.86 -27.83 37.27
N ILE A 887 8.18 -27.81 36.13
CA ILE A 887 8.72 -28.20 34.82
C ILE A 887 9.50 -27.03 34.23
N ARG A 888 8.92 -25.82 34.22
CA ARG A 888 9.50 -24.64 33.56
C ARG A 888 8.95 -23.32 34.09
N LYS A 889 9.75 -22.25 34.02
CA LYS A 889 9.36 -20.86 34.31
C LYS A 889 9.65 -19.99 33.08
N ASP A 890 8.65 -19.29 32.57
CA ASP A 890 8.76 -18.44 31.38
C ASP A 890 8.24 -17.02 31.66
N TRP A 891 9.04 -16.02 31.29
CA TRP A 891 8.71 -14.60 31.44
C TRP A 891 8.07 -14.05 30.16
N TRP A 892 7.04 -13.24 30.33
CA TRP A 892 6.28 -12.63 29.23
C TRP A 892 6.23 -11.12 29.40
N HIS A 893 6.61 -10.40 28.34
CA HIS A 893 6.36 -8.96 28.23
C HIS A 893 5.05 -8.73 27.47
N GLN A 894 3.95 -8.59 28.21
CA GLN A 894 2.60 -8.68 27.68
C GLN A 894 1.96 -7.31 27.47
N LEU A 895 1.33 -7.11 26.31
CA LEU A 895 0.59 -5.88 26.02
C LEU A 895 -0.68 -5.79 26.86
N CYS A 896 -0.87 -4.65 27.52
CA CYS A 896 -2.12 -4.32 28.21
C CYS A 896 -3.08 -3.65 27.22
N HIS A 897 -4.22 -4.27 26.91
CA HIS A 897 -5.30 -3.69 26.10
C HIS A 897 -6.08 -2.55 26.81
N SER A 898 -5.38 -1.63 27.46
CA SER A 898 -5.98 -0.48 28.11
C SER A 898 -6.67 0.43 27.09
N PHE A 899 -7.63 1.24 27.55
CA PHE A 899 -8.31 2.21 26.68
C PHE A 899 -7.35 3.17 25.96
N THR A 900 -6.17 3.45 26.54
CA THR A 900 -5.12 4.26 25.91
C THR A 900 -4.57 3.62 24.64
N HIS A 901 -4.51 2.29 24.56
CA HIS A 901 -4.09 1.58 23.34
C HIS A 901 -5.04 1.90 22.17
N TYR A 902 -6.34 1.80 22.42
CA TYR A 902 -7.38 2.08 21.43
C TYR A 902 -7.62 3.57 21.16
N LEU A 903 -7.09 4.46 22.01
CA LEU A 903 -7.18 5.91 21.83
C LEU A 903 -5.95 6.49 21.13
N PHE A 904 -4.75 5.99 21.45
CA PHE A 904 -3.48 6.60 21.06
C PHE A 904 -2.60 5.75 20.14
N VAL A 905 -2.91 4.46 19.96
CA VAL A 905 -2.16 3.57 19.06
C VAL A 905 -3.01 3.21 17.84
N VAL A 906 -4.03 2.37 18.02
CA VAL A 906 -4.79 1.74 16.92
C VAL A 906 -5.31 2.76 15.88
N PRO A 907 -5.98 3.87 16.25
CA PRO A 907 -6.56 4.81 15.28
C PRO A 907 -5.53 5.58 14.45
N TRP A 908 -4.27 5.54 14.86
CA TRP A 908 -3.20 6.36 14.27
C TRP A 908 -2.18 5.54 13.51
N LEU A 909 -2.29 4.20 13.49
CA LEU A 909 -1.31 3.34 12.83
C LEU A 909 -1.22 3.55 11.32
N TRP A 910 -2.32 3.96 10.66
CA TRP A 910 -2.32 4.31 9.24
C TRP A 910 -1.39 5.49 8.92
N LEU A 911 -1.07 6.34 9.90
CA LEU A 911 -0.08 7.39 9.73
C LEU A 911 1.35 6.87 9.70
N LEU A 912 1.60 5.61 10.09
CA LEU A 912 2.94 5.03 10.14
C LEU A 912 3.20 4.05 9.00
N GLN A 913 2.18 3.29 8.59
CA GLN A 913 2.35 2.21 7.62
C GLN A 913 2.92 2.68 6.28
N GLY A 914 3.95 1.98 5.80
CA GLY A 914 4.58 2.20 4.49
C GLY A 914 5.42 3.49 4.39
N LYS A 915 5.46 4.31 5.45
CA LYS A 915 6.28 5.53 5.46
C LYS A 915 7.73 5.18 5.74
N ARG A 916 8.64 5.88 5.06
CA ARG A 916 10.10 5.71 5.21
C ARG A 916 10.52 4.24 5.10
N HIS A 917 9.92 3.52 4.16
CA HIS A 917 10.20 2.11 3.89
C HIS A 917 9.97 1.17 5.09
N THR A 918 9.07 1.53 6.02
CA THR A 918 8.80 0.77 7.25
C THR A 918 7.34 0.38 7.37
N ARG A 919 7.08 -0.86 7.76
CA ARG A 919 5.75 -1.37 8.15
C ARG A 919 5.82 -2.02 9.51
N TYR A 920 4.68 -2.00 10.22
CA TYR A 920 4.55 -2.58 11.55
C TYR A 920 3.47 -3.65 11.50
N ALA A 921 3.80 -4.88 11.89
CA ALA A 921 2.87 -6.01 11.81
C ALA A 921 3.04 -6.93 13.01
N SER A 922 2.07 -6.94 13.91
CA SER A 922 2.06 -7.82 15.09
C SER A 922 0.62 -7.94 15.58
N SER A 923 0.37 -8.67 16.68
CA SER A 923 -0.95 -8.75 17.29
C SER A 923 -1.35 -7.43 17.98
N TRP A 924 -0.37 -6.68 18.49
CA TRP A 924 -0.62 -5.39 19.16
C TRP A 924 -1.24 -4.33 18.25
N THR A 925 -1.21 -4.49 16.93
CA THR A 925 -1.79 -3.51 16.01
C THR A 925 -3.33 -3.40 16.14
N LEU A 926 -3.98 -4.37 16.78
CA LEU A 926 -5.41 -4.30 17.08
C LEU A 926 -5.77 -4.98 18.41
N VAL A 927 -5.67 -6.31 18.48
CA VAL A 927 -5.97 -7.13 19.67
C VAL A 927 -5.02 -8.32 19.72
N ASN A 928 -4.56 -8.71 20.92
CA ASN A 928 -3.53 -9.74 21.10
C ASN A 928 -4.08 -11.12 20.80
N ALA A 929 -4.14 -11.46 19.51
CA ALA A 929 -4.61 -12.73 18.99
C ALA A 929 -3.72 -13.19 17.85
N HIS A 930 -3.53 -14.51 17.75
CA HIS A 930 -2.78 -15.15 16.67
C HIS A 930 -3.35 -14.80 15.29
N GLU A 931 -4.67 -14.70 15.17
CA GLU A 931 -5.36 -14.29 13.95
C GLU A 931 -5.00 -12.87 13.51
N VAL A 932 -4.94 -11.92 14.44
CA VAL A 932 -4.55 -10.54 14.13
C VAL A 932 -3.09 -10.48 13.71
N ALA A 933 -2.22 -11.27 14.32
CA ALA A 933 -0.83 -11.38 13.88
C ALA A 933 -0.74 -11.89 12.43
N CYS A 934 -1.50 -12.93 12.06
CA CYS A 934 -1.55 -13.41 10.67
C CYS A 934 -2.07 -12.33 9.71
N ILE A 935 -3.21 -11.69 10.04
CA ILE A 935 -3.81 -10.62 9.22
C ILE A 935 -2.85 -9.44 9.06
N SER A 936 -2.13 -9.04 10.11
CA SER A 936 -1.21 -7.91 10.07
C SER A 936 0.01 -8.20 9.20
N GLY A 937 0.56 -9.42 9.27
CA GLY A 937 1.63 -9.89 8.41
C GLY A 937 1.22 -9.91 6.93
N ILE A 938 0.05 -10.46 6.63
CA ILE A 938 -0.53 -10.47 5.27
C ILE A 938 -0.75 -9.04 4.76
N SER A 939 -1.27 -8.16 5.61
CA SER A 939 -1.50 -6.75 5.27
C SER A 939 -0.20 -6.03 4.88
N ALA A 940 0.90 -6.29 5.61
CA ALA A 940 2.20 -5.73 5.27
C ALA A 940 2.71 -6.23 3.92
N ALA A 941 2.56 -7.52 3.62
CA ALA A 941 2.92 -8.09 2.33
C ALA A 941 2.06 -7.50 1.18
N VAL A 942 0.75 -7.38 1.39
CA VAL A 942 -0.19 -6.81 0.40
C VAL A 942 0.15 -5.34 0.11
N ASP A 943 0.46 -4.55 1.13
CA ASP A 943 0.88 -3.16 0.97
C ASP A 943 2.21 -3.02 0.20
N LEU A 944 3.13 -3.98 0.36
CA LEU A 944 4.38 -4.05 -0.41
C LEU A 944 4.18 -4.40 -1.89
N GLY A 945 3.02 -4.96 -2.25
CA GLY A 945 2.63 -5.34 -3.60
C GLY A 945 2.31 -6.83 -3.80
N ALA A 946 2.25 -7.62 -2.73
CA ALA A 946 1.77 -8.99 -2.80
C ALA A 946 0.25 -9.06 -3.04
N GLN A 947 -0.23 -10.21 -3.49
CA GLN A 947 -1.66 -10.50 -3.62
C GLN A 947 -2.19 -11.08 -2.32
N TYR A 948 -3.40 -10.65 -1.93
CA TYR A 948 -4.15 -11.31 -0.88
C TYR A 948 -4.59 -12.70 -1.39
N PRO A 949 -4.49 -13.78 -0.58
CA PRO A 949 -4.79 -15.13 -1.04
C PRO A 949 -6.22 -15.27 -1.56
N GLU A 950 -6.37 -15.97 -2.69
CA GLU A 950 -7.66 -16.04 -3.36
C GLU A 950 -8.71 -16.83 -2.57
N ASP A 951 -8.29 -17.90 -1.92
CA ASP A 951 -9.09 -18.74 -1.03
C ASP A 951 -9.67 -17.92 0.13
N LEU A 952 -8.83 -17.11 0.79
CA LEU A 952 -9.24 -16.19 1.84
C LEU A 952 -10.06 -15.00 1.32
N GLU A 953 -9.88 -14.58 0.05
CA GLU A 953 -10.74 -13.56 -0.59
C GLU A 953 -12.15 -14.08 -0.89
N ARG A 954 -12.28 -15.40 -1.13
CA ARG A 954 -13.55 -16.11 -1.30
C ARG A 954 -14.21 -16.44 0.04
N ASP A 955 -13.42 -16.73 1.08
CA ASP A 955 -13.92 -16.84 2.44
C ASP A 955 -14.52 -15.50 2.90
N ARG A 956 -15.84 -15.53 3.17
CA ARG A 956 -16.60 -14.32 3.44
C ARG A 956 -16.14 -13.59 4.69
N PHE A 957 -15.79 -14.32 5.75
CA PHE A 957 -15.43 -13.72 7.03
C PHE A 957 -13.97 -13.29 7.05
N ALA A 958 -13.05 -14.12 6.53
CA ALA A 958 -11.65 -13.78 6.39
C ALA A 958 -11.47 -12.50 5.56
N PHE A 959 -12.14 -12.41 4.40
CA PHE A 959 -12.08 -11.22 3.57
C PHE A 959 -12.67 -9.97 4.26
N LEU A 960 -13.76 -10.13 5.01
CA LEU A 960 -14.35 -9.02 5.78
C LEU A 960 -13.39 -8.52 6.86
N ALA A 961 -12.81 -9.44 7.63
CA ALA A 961 -11.85 -9.14 8.69
C ALA A 961 -10.61 -8.45 8.12
N PHE A 962 -10.01 -9.00 7.06
CA PHE A 962 -8.88 -8.39 6.36
C PHE A 962 -9.21 -6.99 5.84
N ARG A 963 -10.35 -6.81 5.18
CA ARG A 963 -10.70 -5.51 4.57
C ARG A 963 -10.92 -4.41 5.61
N ILE A 964 -11.58 -4.74 6.73
CA ILE A 964 -11.78 -3.77 7.84
C ILE A 964 -10.45 -3.48 8.52
N TYR A 965 -9.63 -4.49 8.79
CA TYR A 965 -8.29 -4.32 9.35
C TYR A 965 -7.44 -3.42 8.45
N TYR A 966 -7.41 -3.69 7.14
CA TYR A 966 -6.63 -2.92 6.18
C TYR A 966 -7.11 -1.46 6.09
N LEU A 967 -8.43 -1.22 6.13
CA LEU A 967 -8.97 0.13 6.20
C LEU A 967 -8.51 0.86 7.47
N LEU A 968 -8.61 0.22 8.63
CA LEU A 968 -8.28 0.84 9.91
C LEU A 968 -6.77 1.11 10.06
N ILE A 969 -5.95 0.14 9.67
CA ILE A 969 -4.50 0.15 9.95
C ILE A 969 -3.68 0.75 8.81
N TYR A 970 -4.15 0.71 7.56
CA TYR A 970 -3.47 1.30 6.41
C TYR A 970 -4.21 2.51 5.81
N GLY A 971 -5.43 2.81 6.26
CA GLY A 971 -6.22 3.93 5.72
C GLY A 971 -6.73 3.68 4.29
N HIS A 972 -6.76 2.42 3.86
CA HIS A 972 -7.06 2.04 2.48
C HIS A 972 -8.14 0.98 2.39
N TRP A 973 -9.09 1.17 1.47
CA TRP A 973 -10.10 0.17 1.19
C TRP A 973 -9.58 -0.86 0.18
N TYR A 974 -9.37 -2.09 0.63
CA TYR A 974 -8.96 -3.17 -0.26
C TYR A 974 -10.09 -3.56 -1.22
N SER A 975 -9.83 -3.43 -2.52
CA SER A 975 -10.73 -3.83 -3.59
C SER A 975 -10.44 -5.27 -4.03
N ARG A 976 -11.49 -6.05 -4.29
CA ARG A 976 -11.39 -7.45 -4.76
C ARG A 976 -10.48 -7.55 -5.98
N LYS A 977 -9.55 -8.49 -5.95
CA LYS A 977 -8.65 -8.79 -7.08
C LYS A 977 -8.97 -10.17 -7.63
N ALA A 978 -8.80 -11.21 -6.81
CA ALA A 978 -9.00 -12.59 -7.20
C ALA A 978 -10.47 -12.90 -7.54
N THR A 979 -11.39 -12.32 -6.75
CA THR A 979 -12.82 -12.63 -6.84
C THR A 979 -13.63 -11.59 -7.63
N LYS A 980 -12.94 -10.81 -8.47
CA LYS A 980 -13.59 -9.76 -9.28
C LYS A 980 -14.54 -10.35 -10.34
N LYS A 981 -14.18 -11.50 -10.93
CA LYS A 981 -14.95 -12.17 -11.99
C LYS A 981 -15.89 -13.25 -11.46
N SER A 982 -15.40 -14.11 -10.55
CA SER A 982 -16.19 -15.16 -9.92
C SER A 982 -15.87 -15.25 -8.43
N LYS A 983 -16.86 -15.63 -7.63
CA LYS A 983 -16.71 -15.93 -6.20
C LYS A 983 -16.68 -17.43 -5.90
N GLU A 984 -16.78 -18.25 -6.94
CA GLU A 984 -16.69 -19.70 -6.84
C GLU A 984 -15.22 -20.15 -6.73
N GLY A 985 -15.02 -21.34 -6.15
CA GLY A 985 -13.71 -21.96 -5.95
C GLY A 985 -13.43 -22.28 -4.49
N GLU A 986 -12.21 -22.77 -4.24
CA GLU A 986 -11.70 -23.06 -2.91
C GLU A 986 -11.83 -21.84 -1.98
N GLY A 987 -12.31 -22.04 -0.75
CA GLY A 987 -12.59 -20.96 0.20
C GLY A 987 -14.04 -20.50 0.27
N ALA A 988 -14.84 -20.70 -0.80
CA ALA A 988 -16.19 -20.14 -0.88
C ALA A 988 -17.17 -20.69 0.19
N GLN A 989 -16.96 -21.92 0.65
CA GLN A 989 -17.83 -22.61 1.61
C GLN A 989 -17.25 -22.71 3.04
N TRP A 990 -16.05 -22.18 3.29
CA TRP A 990 -15.39 -22.32 4.59
C TRP A 990 -16.04 -21.45 5.69
N ALA A 991 -16.64 -20.32 5.33
CA ALA A 991 -17.26 -19.40 6.27
C ALA A 991 -18.73 -19.78 6.54
N THR A 992 -19.00 -20.42 7.68
CA THR A 992 -20.31 -20.96 8.07
C THR A 992 -20.86 -20.32 9.36
N GLY A 993 -21.94 -20.85 9.91
CA GLY A 993 -22.54 -20.37 11.16
C GLY A 993 -23.49 -19.19 10.93
N ASN A 994 -23.21 -18.04 11.54
CA ASN A 994 -24.11 -16.89 11.50
C ASN A 994 -24.09 -16.17 10.12
N LYS A 995 -24.92 -15.13 9.97
CA LYS A 995 -25.03 -14.35 8.72
C LYS A 995 -23.73 -13.71 8.22
N TRP A 996 -22.66 -13.68 9.02
CA TRP A 996 -21.34 -13.15 8.68
C TRP A 996 -20.33 -14.25 8.32
N GLY A 997 -20.65 -15.53 8.56
CA GLY A 997 -19.76 -16.64 8.29
C GLY A 997 -18.69 -16.86 9.38
N SER A 998 -19.00 -16.56 10.65
CA SER A 998 -18.00 -16.53 11.73
C SER A 998 -17.54 -17.88 12.26
N VAL A 999 -18.05 -18.99 11.73
CA VAL A 999 -17.59 -20.33 12.09
C VAL A 999 -16.82 -20.89 10.91
N TYR A 1000 -15.51 -21.03 11.07
CA TYR A 1000 -14.68 -21.67 10.07
C TYR A 1000 -14.94 -23.18 10.00
N ALA A 1001 -15.20 -23.66 8.79
CA ALA A 1001 -15.38 -25.08 8.45
C ALA A 1001 -14.48 -25.49 7.27
N GLY A 1002 -13.37 -24.76 7.07
CA GLY A 1002 -12.36 -25.09 6.07
C GLY A 1002 -11.27 -26.02 6.60
N PRO A 1003 -10.22 -26.26 5.81
CA PRO A 1003 -9.11 -27.11 6.21
C PRO A 1003 -8.30 -26.50 7.37
N GLY A 1004 -7.66 -27.35 8.17
CA GLY A 1004 -6.85 -26.91 9.32
C GLY A 1004 -7.65 -26.74 10.62
N VAL A 1005 -8.92 -27.14 10.62
CA VAL A 1005 -9.71 -27.46 11.80
C VAL A 1005 -10.37 -28.82 11.63
N GLN A 1006 -10.43 -29.63 12.68
CA GLN A 1006 -11.14 -30.89 12.66
C GLN A 1006 -12.58 -30.70 13.12
N SER A 1007 -13.55 -31.11 12.30
CA SER A 1007 -14.98 -31.04 12.58
C SER A 1007 -15.66 -32.41 12.71
N GLU A 1008 -15.00 -33.50 12.25
CA GLU A 1008 -15.64 -34.81 12.11
C GLU A 1008 -15.17 -35.84 13.14
N THR A 1009 -13.90 -35.80 13.55
CA THR A 1009 -13.30 -36.76 14.49
C THR A 1009 -12.94 -36.08 15.79
N ASP A 1010 -13.53 -36.54 16.89
CA ASP A 1010 -13.19 -36.05 18.22
C ASP A 1010 -11.76 -36.46 18.64
N ARG A 1011 -11.01 -35.48 19.16
CA ARG A 1011 -9.63 -35.62 19.65
C ARG A 1011 -8.67 -36.29 18.64
N LEU A 1012 -8.68 -35.82 17.39
CA LEU A 1012 -7.81 -36.38 16.36
C LEU A 1012 -6.31 -36.16 16.67
N ILE A 1013 -5.94 -35.02 17.28
CA ILE A 1013 -4.56 -34.76 17.69
C ILE A 1013 -4.08 -35.87 18.63
N TRP A 1014 -4.77 -36.10 19.75
CA TRP A 1014 -4.40 -37.20 20.67
C TRP A 1014 -4.27 -38.55 19.96
N ARG A 1015 -5.23 -38.94 19.12
CA ARG A 1015 -5.15 -40.20 18.37
C ARG A 1015 -3.89 -40.30 17.51
N LYS A 1016 -3.52 -39.22 16.82
CA LYS A 1016 -2.29 -39.16 16.01
C LYS A 1016 -1.02 -39.14 16.85
N GLU A 1017 -1.07 -38.50 18.02
CA GLU A 1017 0.04 -38.53 18.96
C GLU A 1017 0.23 -39.93 19.59
N VAL A 1018 -0.84 -40.70 19.81
CA VAL A 1018 -0.76 -42.12 20.20
C VAL A 1018 -0.12 -42.95 19.10
N GLU A 1019 -0.58 -42.82 17.85
CA GLU A 1019 0.03 -43.50 16.68
C GLU A 1019 1.53 -43.15 16.55
N ALA A 1020 1.92 -41.91 16.85
CA ALA A 1020 3.30 -41.45 16.83
C ALA A 1020 4.12 -41.83 18.09
N GLY A 1021 3.51 -42.49 19.08
CA GLY A 1021 4.15 -42.84 20.36
C GLY A 1021 4.45 -41.66 21.29
N ARG A 1022 3.86 -40.49 21.01
CA ARG A 1022 4.01 -39.22 21.75
C ARG A 1022 2.93 -38.99 22.80
N SER A 1023 1.83 -39.73 22.75
CA SER A 1023 0.81 -39.76 23.81
C SER A 1023 0.50 -41.18 24.25
N LEU A 1024 -0.01 -41.32 25.47
CA LEU A 1024 -0.55 -42.60 25.97
C LEU A 1024 -1.97 -42.82 25.43
N GLU A 1025 -2.33 -44.09 25.21
CA GLU A 1025 -3.70 -44.47 24.87
C GLU A 1025 -4.62 -44.37 26.11
N SER A 1026 -4.11 -44.79 27.26
CA SER A 1026 -4.75 -44.62 28.56
C SER A 1026 -3.67 -44.51 29.64
N PHE A 1027 -4.01 -43.85 30.75
CA PHE A 1027 -3.19 -43.89 31.95
C PHE A 1027 -3.39 -45.17 32.76
N ASP A 1028 -4.60 -45.73 32.69
CA ASP A 1028 -4.89 -47.03 33.24
C ASP A 1028 -4.31 -48.09 32.30
N LYS A 1029 -3.15 -48.62 32.66
CA LYS A 1029 -2.67 -49.93 32.19
C LYS A 1029 -2.68 -50.88 33.38
N ASP A 1030 -3.74 -51.67 33.45
CA ASP A 1030 -3.61 -53.13 33.50
C ASP A 1030 -3.84 -53.67 32.08
#